data_AF-A0AAW1RCT1-F1
#
_entry.id   AF-A0AAW1RCT1-F1
#
_cell.length_a   1.000
_cell.length_b   1.000
_cell.length_c   1.000
_cell.angle_alpha   90.00
_cell.angle_beta   90.00
_cell.angle_gamma   90.00
#
_symmetry.space_group_name_H-M   'P 1'
#
loop_
_entity.id
_entity.type
_entity.pdbx_description
1 polymer ?
#
loop_
_entity_poly.entity_id
_entity_poly.type
_entity_poly.pdbx_seq_one_letter_code
_entity_poly.pdbx_strand_id
1 'polypeptide(L)'
;MLVIEPYIRELVPDLIIVSAGFDAAEGDLLGGMRLSPACYGFMTATIMRLCPRVVLALEGGYNVSVTAECAAECVAVLLGGKPRAMSGRGAARPAKEVGPVLTAAAAAHAPTCPALATMTKPSTWDAYCLALQTRRSLSVRGRKGLRLHDNPSLLRAIEGAERLHAVFCLDPWFIRPEAVGVNRLSFLLESLADLHSSLQARGSALLVLRGKPEEELPRVWQEWGVTRLCFEVDTEEYARTRDLRVCELAAQAGVDVSTCVSHTLYNVEQVAARNGGSPPLTYKAFEAVLAKLGPPPLPVADPPARLPPGVAGSEVIGYGVPTLAELGYPLQATTVFKGGESVALARLADQLSDKGWVAAFEKPKGDPSAFIKPATTVLSPHLKFGTLSCRLFYARLQQILLEKKQHTKPPVSLVGQLFWREFFYCAAALTPNFHRMEGSPICRQIPWDDNEEFYRAWDEARTGYPWIDAIMMQLRTQGWMHHLARHCVACFLTRGDLYVSWERGRDTFDRLLIDGDPSINSANWLWLSASAFFHQFHRVYSPITFGKKYDPHGKYIRHFLPVLKDMPDKYIYEPWTAPPAVQAAAKCIVGTDYPRPIVDHAAVSRANMVRMKDAYAAGRVASAKAVIAGAKRAPVGGAAGGPALKRAR
;
A
#
# COMPACT_ATOMS: atom_id res chain seq x y z
N MET A 1 24.75 19.09 -29.01
CA MET A 1 24.78 19.17 -27.53
C MET A 1 25.44 17.98 -26.86
N LEU A 2 25.23 16.75 -27.34
CA LEU A 2 25.72 15.50 -26.71
C LEU A 2 27.22 15.42 -26.41
N VAL A 3 28.06 16.06 -27.24
CA VAL A 3 29.52 16.13 -27.03
C VAL A 3 29.94 17.41 -26.29
N ILE A 4 29.23 18.52 -26.55
CA ILE A 4 29.58 19.86 -26.06
C ILE A 4 29.17 20.05 -24.59
N GLU A 5 28.02 19.53 -24.16
CA GLU A 5 27.54 19.69 -22.78
C GLU A 5 28.46 19.04 -21.73
N PRO A 6 28.95 17.80 -21.90
CA PRO A 6 29.95 17.23 -21.00
C PRO A 6 31.20 18.10 -20.89
N TYR A 7 31.64 18.66 -22.03
CA TYR A 7 32.79 19.55 -22.10
C TYR A 7 32.60 20.83 -21.28
N ILE A 8 31.43 21.48 -21.41
CA ILE A 8 31.08 22.68 -20.64
C ILE A 8 30.97 22.36 -19.14
N ARG A 9 30.36 21.22 -18.78
CA ARG A 9 30.19 20.80 -17.38
C ARG A 9 31.51 20.48 -16.70
N GLU A 10 32.48 19.96 -17.44
CA GLU A 10 33.80 19.63 -16.92
C GLU A 10 34.70 20.88 -16.81
N LEU A 11 34.69 21.75 -17.84
CA LEU A 11 35.51 22.96 -17.84
C LEU A 11 34.95 24.10 -16.96
N VAL A 12 33.64 24.11 -16.71
CA VAL A 12 32.92 25.15 -15.95
C VAL A 12 33.33 26.56 -16.38
N PRO A 13 33.16 26.93 -17.67
CA PRO A 13 33.66 28.20 -18.18
C PRO A 13 32.86 29.39 -17.62
N ASP A 14 33.56 30.46 -17.27
CA ASP A 14 32.94 31.73 -16.84
C ASP A 14 32.30 32.51 -18.00
N LEU A 15 32.69 32.21 -19.25
CA LEU A 15 32.19 32.82 -20.48
C LEU A 15 32.24 31.80 -21.61
N ILE A 16 31.16 31.71 -22.38
CA ILE A 16 31.13 30.96 -23.64
C ILE A 16 30.96 31.94 -24.80
N ILE A 17 31.85 31.83 -25.78
CA ILE A 17 31.73 32.54 -27.06
C ILE A 17 31.33 31.52 -28.12
N VAL A 18 30.18 31.75 -28.76
CA VAL A 18 29.64 30.92 -29.82
C VAL A 18 29.88 31.63 -31.15
N SER A 19 30.74 31.05 -31.99
CA SER A 19 30.80 31.37 -33.42
C SER A 19 29.53 30.82 -34.07
N ALA A 20 28.72 31.71 -34.66
CA ALA A 20 27.41 31.39 -35.22
C ALA A 20 27.39 31.67 -36.73
N GLY A 21 27.65 30.64 -37.54
CA GLY A 21 27.50 30.69 -39.01
C GLY A 21 26.15 30.16 -39.52
N PHE A 22 25.41 29.41 -38.69
CA PHE A 22 24.12 28.80 -39.05
C PHE A 22 24.13 27.91 -40.30
N ASP A 23 25.28 27.37 -40.71
CA ASP A 23 25.43 26.61 -41.97
C ASP A 23 24.57 25.34 -42.03
N ALA A 24 24.14 24.82 -40.88
CA ALA A 24 23.25 23.66 -40.81
C ALA A 24 21.75 23.98 -41.01
N ALA A 25 21.40 25.25 -41.23
CA ALA A 25 20.02 25.69 -41.24
C ALA A 25 19.25 25.21 -42.49
N GLU A 26 17.93 25.15 -42.39
CA GLU A 26 17.06 24.83 -43.53
C GLU A 26 17.18 25.88 -44.63
N GLY A 27 17.48 25.43 -45.85
CA GLY A 27 17.70 26.33 -46.98
C GLY A 27 19.15 26.78 -47.14
N ASP A 28 20.09 26.30 -46.32
CA ASP A 28 21.52 26.42 -46.59
C ASP A 28 21.94 25.41 -47.67
N LEU A 29 22.63 25.90 -48.70
CA LEU A 29 23.01 25.12 -49.89
C LEU A 29 24.21 24.19 -49.66
N LEU A 30 24.99 24.42 -48.60
CA LEU A 30 26.23 23.71 -48.32
C LEU A 30 26.09 22.72 -47.16
N GLY A 31 25.41 23.11 -46.07
CA GLY A 31 25.31 22.25 -44.90
C GLY A 31 24.28 21.12 -45.03
N GLY A 32 23.17 21.36 -45.74
CA GLY A 32 22.19 20.31 -46.09
C GLY A 32 21.49 19.60 -44.91
N MET A 33 21.71 20.03 -43.65
CA MET A 33 21.17 19.38 -42.45
C MET A 33 19.72 19.74 -42.14
N ARG A 34 19.22 20.84 -42.71
CA ARG A 34 17.85 21.33 -42.58
C ARG A 34 17.38 21.57 -41.15
N LEU A 35 18.22 22.19 -40.32
CA LEU A 35 17.81 22.61 -38.98
C LEU A 35 16.90 23.84 -39.06
N SER A 36 15.72 23.76 -38.45
CA SER A 36 14.84 24.92 -38.34
C SER A 36 15.47 26.01 -37.46
N PRO A 37 15.16 27.30 -37.69
CA PRO A 37 15.60 28.40 -36.82
C PRO A 37 15.35 28.16 -35.32
N ALA A 38 14.21 27.55 -34.97
CA ALA A 38 13.85 27.22 -33.58
C ALA A 38 14.86 26.27 -32.89
N CYS A 39 15.55 25.41 -33.65
CA CYS A 39 16.58 24.52 -33.11
C CYS A 39 17.76 25.31 -32.53
N TYR A 40 18.13 26.43 -33.16
CA TYR A 40 19.22 27.28 -32.69
C TYR A 40 18.86 28.03 -31.41
N GLY A 41 17.62 28.52 -31.31
CA GLY A 41 17.09 29.06 -30.05
C GLY A 41 17.15 28.03 -28.91
N PHE A 42 16.77 26.77 -29.18
CA PHE A 42 16.86 25.69 -28.20
C PHE A 42 18.31 25.40 -27.77
N MET A 43 19.26 25.37 -28.72
CA MET A 43 20.68 25.19 -28.43
C MET A 43 21.22 26.32 -27.56
N THR A 44 20.91 27.58 -27.88
CA THR A 44 21.31 28.75 -27.08
C THR A 44 20.74 28.66 -25.67
N ALA A 45 19.47 28.29 -25.52
CA ALA A 45 18.85 28.11 -24.20
C ALA A 45 19.55 27.01 -23.38
N THR A 46 19.99 25.94 -24.04
CA THR A 46 20.71 24.84 -23.40
C THR A 46 22.09 25.30 -22.93
N ILE A 47 22.84 26.04 -23.75
CA ILE A 47 24.15 26.59 -23.39
C ILE A 47 24.02 27.57 -22.22
N MET A 48 23.02 28.47 -22.25
CA MET A 48 22.78 29.44 -21.16
C MET A 48 22.47 28.81 -19.80
N ARG A 49 21.88 27.59 -19.78
CA ARG A 49 21.68 26.83 -18.53
C ARG A 49 22.97 26.30 -17.94
N LEU A 50 23.98 26.08 -18.79
CA LEU A 50 25.28 25.54 -18.38
C LEU A 50 26.27 26.67 -18.04
N CYS A 51 26.18 27.81 -18.75
CA CYS A 51 26.95 29.02 -18.48
C CYS A 51 26.05 30.25 -18.68
N PRO A 52 25.78 31.06 -17.64
CA PRO A 52 24.89 32.23 -17.76
C PRO A 52 25.43 33.33 -18.68
N ARG A 53 26.76 33.38 -18.91
CA ARG A 53 27.42 34.40 -19.72
C ARG A 53 27.75 33.82 -21.10
N VAL A 54 26.90 34.10 -22.07
CA VAL A 54 27.07 33.64 -23.45
C VAL A 54 27.15 34.84 -24.38
N VAL A 55 28.17 34.86 -25.23
CA VAL A 55 28.31 35.80 -26.34
C VAL A 55 28.11 35.01 -27.63
N LEU A 56 27.22 35.49 -28.49
CA LEU A 56 27.02 34.93 -29.82
C LEU A 56 27.60 35.89 -30.86
N ALA A 57 28.62 35.44 -31.58
CA ALA A 57 29.29 36.17 -32.64
C ALA A 57 28.78 35.63 -33.98
N LEU A 58 28.01 36.44 -34.71
CA LEU A 58 27.55 36.09 -36.06
C LEU A 58 28.74 36.18 -37.03
N GLU A 59 29.14 35.06 -37.63
CA GLU A 59 30.28 35.00 -38.55
C GLU A 59 29.88 34.97 -40.03
N GLY A 60 28.58 34.82 -40.31
CA GLY A 60 28.04 34.82 -41.67
C GLY A 60 26.87 33.86 -41.82
N GLY A 61 26.56 33.54 -43.08
CA GLY A 61 25.56 32.56 -43.46
C GLY A 61 25.20 32.73 -44.94
N TYR A 62 25.05 31.62 -45.66
CA TYR A 62 24.85 31.65 -47.12
C TYR A 62 23.41 31.95 -47.53
N ASN A 63 22.46 31.78 -46.60
CA ASN A 63 21.05 32.14 -46.78
C ASN A 63 20.65 33.25 -45.80
N VAL A 64 20.73 34.50 -46.26
CA VAL A 64 20.52 35.69 -45.42
C VAL A 64 19.17 35.68 -44.69
N SER A 65 18.09 35.25 -45.35
CA SER A 65 16.76 35.22 -44.74
C SER A 65 16.70 34.24 -43.57
N VAL A 66 17.23 33.04 -43.76
CA VAL A 66 17.24 32.00 -42.72
C VAL A 66 18.22 32.35 -41.60
N THR A 67 19.39 32.87 -41.95
CA THR A 67 20.37 33.37 -40.97
C THR A 67 19.77 34.44 -40.07
N ALA A 68 18.98 35.37 -40.64
CA ALA A 68 18.28 36.39 -39.85
C ALA A 68 17.26 35.77 -38.88
N GLU A 69 16.50 34.77 -39.30
CA GLU A 69 15.57 34.05 -38.43
C GLU A 69 16.28 33.28 -37.31
N CYS A 70 17.35 32.56 -37.63
CA CYS A 70 18.17 31.84 -36.65
C CYS A 70 18.81 32.80 -35.63
N ALA A 71 19.36 33.93 -36.09
CA ALA A 71 19.91 34.96 -35.23
C ALA A 71 18.84 35.56 -34.32
N ALA A 72 17.65 35.85 -34.85
CA ALA A 72 16.53 36.37 -34.07
C ALA A 72 16.09 35.38 -32.96
N GLU A 73 16.04 34.07 -33.25
CA GLU A 73 15.75 33.04 -32.25
C GLU A 73 16.78 33.02 -31.11
N CYS A 74 18.06 33.06 -31.46
CA CYS A 74 19.13 33.09 -30.47
C CYS A 74 19.09 34.35 -29.62
N VAL A 75 18.89 35.52 -30.23
CA VAL A 75 18.81 36.81 -29.52
C VAL A 75 17.60 36.84 -28.59
N ALA A 76 16.44 36.35 -29.04
CA ALA A 76 15.25 36.28 -28.20
C ALA A 76 15.51 35.49 -26.90
N VAL A 77 16.25 34.39 -27.01
CA VAL A 77 16.65 33.57 -25.85
C VAL A 77 17.70 34.25 -24.99
N LEU A 78 18.71 34.90 -25.59
CA LEU A 78 19.73 35.67 -24.85
C LEU A 78 19.09 36.83 -24.04
N LEU A 79 17.98 37.39 -24.53
CA LEU A 79 17.20 38.42 -23.84
C LEU A 79 16.23 37.85 -22.78
N GLY A 80 16.25 36.54 -22.52
CA GLY A 80 15.42 35.88 -21.50
C GLY A 80 14.09 35.31 -22.01
N GLY A 81 13.85 35.35 -23.32
CA GLY A 81 12.70 34.71 -23.96
C GLY A 81 12.79 33.19 -23.95
N LYS A 82 11.64 32.51 -24.09
CA LYS A 82 11.59 31.05 -24.28
C LYS A 82 11.80 30.72 -25.76
N PRO A 83 12.54 29.64 -26.10
CA PRO A 83 12.68 29.20 -27.48
C PRO A 83 11.31 28.80 -28.05
N ARG A 84 11.09 29.11 -29.33
CA ARG A 84 9.88 28.68 -30.06
C ARG A 84 9.79 27.16 -30.12
N ALA A 85 8.56 26.65 -30.18
CA ALA A 85 8.31 25.22 -30.32
C ALA A 85 8.84 24.74 -31.67
N MET A 86 9.64 23.66 -31.68
CA MET A 86 10.15 23.05 -32.90
C MET A 86 8.99 22.40 -33.66
N SER A 87 8.65 22.90 -34.85
CA SER A 87 7.63 22.31 -35.72
C SER A 87 8.25 21.31 -36.69
N GLY A 88 8.04 20.00 -36.47
CA GLY A 88 8.55 18.94 -37.35
C GLY A 88 8.11 17.55 -36.91
N ARG A 89 7.97 16.62 -37.88
CA ARG A 89 7.46 15.24 -37.71
C ARG A 89 8.06 14.56 -36.47
N GLY A 90 7.21 13.88 -35.69
CA GLY A 90 7.56 13.24 -34.43
C GLY A 90 8.88 12.45 -34.49
N ALA A 91 9.60 12.45 -33.35
CA ALA A 91 10.92 11.89 -33.13
C ALA A 91 11.26 10.73 -34.09
N ALA A 92 11.86 11.04 -35.24
CA ALA A 92 12.47 10.04 -36.08
C ALA A 92 13.61 9.40 -35.28
N ARG A 93 13.73 8.07 -35.33
CA ARG A 93 14.93 7.40 -34.80
C ARG A 93 16.17 8.09 -35.38
N PRO A 94 17.23 8.33 -34.58
CA PRO A 94 18.48 8.85 -35.10
C PRO A 94 18.91 8.03 -36.32
N ALA A 95 19.41 8.70 -37.37
CA ALA A 95 19.99 7.99 -38.50
C ALA A 95 21.10 7.05 -37.98
N LYS A 96 21.24 5.86 -38.56
CA LYS A 96 22.23 4.85 -38.13
C LYS A 96 23.67 5.39 -38.11
N GLU A 97 23.91 6.45 -38.86
CA GLU A 97 25.20 7.14 -39.00
C GLU A 97 25.54 8.09 -37.84
N VAL A 98 24.57 8.47 -36.99
CA VAL A 98 24.78 9.42 -35.89
C VAL A 98 25.71 8.87 -34.81
N GLY A 99 25.52 7.60 -34.41
CA GLY A 99 26.34 6.95 -33.38
C GLY A 99 27.84 6.94 -33.72
N PRO A 100 28.23 6.48 -34.93
CA PRO A 100 29.61 6.58 -35.40
C PRO A 100 30.20 7.99 -35.41
N VAL A 101 29.45 8.99 -35.87
CA VAL A 101 29.91 10.40 -35.90
C VAL A 101 30.14 10.95 -34.50
N LEU A 102 29.21 10.73 -33.58
CA LEU A 102 29.35 11.15 -32.17
C LEU A 102 30.51 10.44 -31.48
N THR A 103 30.72 9.16 -31.80
CA THR A 103 31.85 8.38 -31.28
C THR A 103 33.18 8.96 -31.76
N ALA A 104 33.29 9.30 -33.04
CA ALA A 104 34.50 9.90 -33.60
C ALA A 104 34.79 11.27 -32.98
N ALA A 105 33.77 12.13 -32.84
CA ALA A 105 33.90 13.43 -32.19
C ALA A 105 34.31 13.29 -30.71
N ALA A 106 33.68 12.40 -29.95
CA ALA A 106 34.03 12.15 -28.56
C ALA A 106 35.45 11.59 -28.40
N ALA A 107 35.87 10.69 -29.29
CA ALA A 107 37.23 10.16 -29.29
C ALA A 107 38.28 11.24 -29.59
N ALA A 108 38.00 12.17 -30.50
CA ALA A 108 38.90 13.29 -30.81
C ALA A 108 39.07 14.25 -29.61
N HIS A 109 38.03 14.44 -28.80
CA HIS A 109 38.05 15.32 -27.64
C HIS A 109 38.41 14.63 -26.30
N ALA A 110 38.35 13.30 -26.24
CA ALA A 110 38.64 12.50 -25.04
C ALA A 110 39.99 12.82 -24.35
N PRO A 111 41.09 13.12 -25.07
CA PRO A 111 42.35 13.50 -24.42
C PRO A 111 42.26 14.79 -23.58
N THR A 112 41.29 15.66 -23.88
CA THR A 112 41.08 16.95 -23.21
C THR A 112 39.85 16.98 -22.31
N CYS A 113 39.03 15.92 -22.33
CA CYS A 113 37.78 15.81 -21.55
C CYS A 113 37.56 14.34 -21.15
N PRO A 114 38.10 13.93 -19.99
CA PRO A 114 37.88 12.61 -19.39
C PRO A 114 36.43 12.12 -19.39
N ALA A 115 35.43 13.01 -19.26
CA ALA A 115 34.02 12.62 -19.31
C ALA A 115 33.64 11.93 -20.63
N LEU A 116 34.25 12.33 -21.76
CA LEU A 116 33.99 11.76 -23.08
C LEU A 116 34.72 10.43 -23.33
N ALA A 117 35.74 10.09 -22.53
CA ALA A 117 36.48 8.83 -22.68
C ALA A 117 35.60 7.58 -22.46
N THR A 118 34.54 7.73 -21.65
CA THR A 118 33.54 6.68 -21.40
C THR A 118 32.49 6.56 -22.50
N MET A 119 32.46 7.49 -23.47
CA MET A 119 31.48 7.59 -24.54
C MET A 119 32.04 7.19 -25.93
N THR A 120 33.00 6.27 -25.94
CA THR A 120 33.75 5.84 -27.14
C THR A 120 33.14 4.63 -27.87
N LYS A 121 31.95 4.18 -27.48
CA LYS A 121 31.22 3.09 -28.14
C LYS A 121 29.92 3.60 -28.78
N PRO A 122 29.60 3.23 -30.03
CA PRO A 122 28.35 3.63 -30.68
C PRO A 122 27.09 3.25 -29.88
N SER A 123 27.08 2.08 -29.25
CA SER A 123 25.94 1.61 -28.43
C SER A 123 25.67 2.46 -27.19
N THR A 124 26.68 3.18 -26.68
CA THR A 124 26.53 4.12 -25.56
C THR A 124 25.67 5.32 -25.99
N TRP A 125 25.81 5.77 -27.23
CA TRP A 125 25.05 6.90 -27.77
C TRP A 125 23.60 6.55 -28.06
N ASP A 126 23.31 5.33 -28.51
CA ASP A 126 21.92 4.88 -28.69
C ASP A 126 21.17 4.85 -27.35
N ALA A 127 21.82 4.35 -26.29
CA ALA A 127 21.27 4.36 -24.94
C ALA A 127 21.13 5.79 -24.36
N TYR A 128 22.07 6.68 -24.67
CA TYR A 128 22.06 8.07 -24.21
C TYR A 128 21.01 8.91 -24.94
N CYS A 129 20.85 8.75 -26.26
CA CYS A 129 19.78 9.36 -27.04
C CYS A 129 18.39 8.90 -26.59
N LEU A 130 18.25 7.63 -26.19
CA LEU A 130 17.03 7.10 -25.58
C LEU A 130 16.80 7.66 -24.16
N ALA A 131 17.87 7.95 -23.42
CA ALA A 131 17.80 8.54 -22.08
C ALA A 131 17.46 10.06 -22.09
N LEU A 132 17.77 10.76 -23.18
CA LEU A 132 17.52 12.20 -23.36
C LEU A 132 16.11 12.55 -23.80
N GLN A 133 15.25 11.56 -24.05
CA GLN A 133 13.81 11.79 -24.09
C GLN A 133 13.38 12.19 -22.67
N THR A 134 13.06 13.47 -22.48
CA THR A 134 12.75 14.10 -21.17
C THR A 134 11.91 13.19 -20.28
N ARG A 135 12.52 12.62 -19.23
CA ARG A 135 11.82 11.72 -18.31
C ARG A 135 11.08 12.52 -17.26
N ARG A 136 9.76 12.56 -17.38
CA ARG A 136 8.85 13.11 -16.36
C ARG A 136 8.21 11.94 -15.65
N SER A 137 8.42 11.85 -14.34
CA SER A 137 7.96 10.72 -13.55
C SER A 137 6.76 11.08 -12.69
N LEU A 138 5.81 10.15 -12.63
CA LEU A 138 4.69 10.15 -11.72
C LEU A 138 4.91 9.03 -10.70
N SER A 139 4.98 9.39 -9.43
CA SER A 139 4.91 8.43 -8.33
C SER A 139 3.46 8.37 -7.86
N VAL A 140 2.78 7.27 -8.13
CA VAL A 140 1.41 7.03 -7.67
C VAL A 140 1.46 6.31 -6.34
N ARG A 141 0.82 6.89 -5.33
CA ARG A 141 0.54 6.24 -4.05
C ARG A 141 -0.87 5.72 -4.06
N GLY A 142 -1.07 4.66 -4.81
CA GLY A 142 -2.39 4.04 -4.99
C GLY A 142 -2.77 3.23 -3.77
N ARG A 143 -3.29 3.88 -2.72
CA ARG A 143 -3.93 3.33 -1.48
C ARG A 143 -3.04 3.07 -0.26
N LYS A 144 -1.82 2.56 -0.46
CA LYS A 144 -0.89 2.18 0.63
C LYS A 144 0.45 2.90 0.47
N GLY A 145 1.47 2.50 1.22
CA GLY A 145 2.80 3.09 1.08
C GLY A 145 2.84 4.59 1.38
N LEU A 146 2.04 5.08 2.33
CA LEU A 146 1.95 6.50 2.69
C LEU A 146 3.15 6.96 3.55
N ARG A 147 4.37 6.72 3.05
CA ARG A 147 5.65 7.02 3.72
C ARG A 147 6.78 7.36 2.75
N LEU A 148 7.76 8.15 3.17
CA LEU A 148 9.00 8.38 2.45
C LEU A 148 10.06 7.31 2.74
N HIS A 149 10.17 6.86 4.00
CA HIS A 149 11.13 5.82 4.37
C HIS A 149 10.78 4.47 3.71
N ASP A 150 11.81 3.69 3.38
CA ASP A 150 11.67 2.38 2.73
C ASP A 150 10.62 2.37 1.60
N ASN A 151 10.79 3.29 0.65
CA ASN A 151 9.91 3.45 -0.49
C ASN A 151 10.66 3.23 -1.81
N PRO A 152 10.88 1.97 -2.22
CA PRO A 152 11.60 1.67 -3.46
C PRO A 152 10.90 2.23 -4.70
N SER A 153 9.57 2.29 -4.72
CA SER A 153 8.81 2.88 -5.85
C SER A 153 9.05 4.39 -5.98
N LEU A 154 9.21 5.11 -4.87
CA LEU A 154 9.62 6.51 -4.90
C LEU A 154 11.05 6.67 -5.42
N LEU A 155 11.98 5.84 -4.97
CA LEU A 155 13.38 5.88 -5.44
C LEU A 155 13.45 5.61 -6.96
N ARG A 156 12.67 4.66 -7.47
CA ARG A 156 12.53 4.41 -8.92
C ARG A 156 11.89 5.57 -9.69
N ALA A 157 10.94 6.28 -9.06
CA ALA A 157 10.30 7.43 -9.67
C ALA A 157 11.29 8.59 -9.87
N ILE A 158 12.19 8.82 -8.92
CA ILE A 158 13.17 9.93 -8.98
C ILE A 158 14.44 9.59 -9.78
N GLU A 159 14.69 8.31 -10.05
CA GLU A 159 15.87 7.83 -10.79
C GLU A 159 15.88 8.38 -12.23
N GLY A 160 16.70 9.41 -12.46
CA GLY A 160 16.85 10.09 -13.76
C GLY A 160 15.66 10.97 -14.14
N ALA A 161 14.83 11.40 -13.18
CA ALA A 161 13.65 12.21 -13.44
C ALA A 161 13.94 13.71 -13.31
N GLU A 162 13.49 14.49 -14.30
CA GLU A 162 13.53 15.97 -14.23
C GLU A 162 12.38 16.54 -13.39
N ARG A 163 11.25 15.83 -13.37
CA ARG A 163 10.05 16.19 -12.61
C ARG A 163 9.47 15.00 -11.89
N LEU A 164 8.94 15.24 -10.69
CA LEU A 164 8.24 14.26 -9.88
C LEU A 164 6.84 14.76 -9.54
N HIS A 165 5.82 14.02 -9.98
CA HIS A 165 4.44 14.22 -9.54
C HIS A 165 4.10 13.13 -8.52
N ALA A 166 3.98 13.48 -7.23
CA ALA A 166 3.55 12.55 -6.20
C ALA A 166 2.03 12.62 -6.06
N VAL A 167 1.31 11.60 -6.48
CA VAL A 167 -0.17 11.61 -6.50
C VAL A 167 -0.79 10.58 -5.55
N PHE A 168 -1.94 10.92 -5.01
CA PHE A 168 -2.86 9.98 -4.35
C PHE A 168 -4.24 10.07 -5.01
N CYS A 169 -4.80 8.93 -5.43
CA CYS A 169 -6.14 8.90 -6.01
C CYS A 169 -7.18 8.63 -4.93
N LEU A 170 -8.04 9.62 -4.73
CA LEU A 170 -9.18 9.60 -3.84
C LEU A 170 -10.37 8.96 -4.57
N ASP A 171 -10.43 7.63 -4.52
CA ASP A 171 -11.42 6.84 -5.26
C ASP A 171 -12.81 6.87 -4.56
N PRO A 172 -13.88 7.31 -5.25
CA PRO A 172 -15.24 7.28 -4.71
C PRO A 172 -15.73 5.89 -4.24
N TRP A 173 -15.12 4.80 -4.73
CA TRP A 173 -15.45 3.43 -4.31
C TRP A 173 -15.39 3.25 -2.79
N PHE A 174 -14.39 3.84 -2.11
CA PHE A 174 -14.16 3.66 -0.66
C PHE A 174 -14.35 4.90 0.20
N ILE A 175 -14.65 6.08 -0.37
CA ILE A 175 -14.69 7.33 0.40
C ILE A 175 -16.13 7.79 0.60
N ARG A 176 -16.94 6.82 1.01
CA ARG A 176 -18.37 7.01 1.26
C ARG A 176 -18.68 6.62 2.71
N PRO A 177 -19.44 7.44 3.46
CA PRO A 177 -19.76 7.18 4.86
C PRO A 177 -20.34 5.79 5.13
N GLU A 178 -21.03 5.20 4.15
CA GLU A 178 -21.63 3.87 4.25
C GLU A 178 -20.57 2.75 4.19
N ALA A 179 -19.47 2.97 3.46
CA ALA A 179 -18.42 1.98 3.23
C ALA A 179 -17.31 2.05 4.29
N VAL A 180 -16.97 3.25 4.75
CA VAL A 180 -15.81 3.48 5.62
C VAL A 180 -16.19 4.41 6.76
N GLY A 181 -15.94 4.00 8.00
CA GLY A 181 -16.20 4.81 9.18
C GLY A 181 -15.29 6.04 9.28
N VAL A 182 -15.81 7.10 9.90
CA VAL A 182 -15.15 8.40 10.06
C VAL A 182 -13.75 8.30 10.68
N ASN A 183 -13.54 7.40 11.65
CA ASN A 183 -12.24 7.22 12.30
C ASN A 183 -11.15 6.78 11.32
N ARG A 184 -11.47 5.83 10.42
CA ARG A 184 -10.50 5.35 9.44
C ARG A 184 -10.24 6.39 8.35
N LEU A 185 -11.28 7.10 7.92
CA LEU A 185 -11.09 8.18 6.95
C LEU A 185 -10.25 9.31 7.54
N SER A 186 -10.51 9.73 8.78
CA SER A 186 -9.71 10.73 9.47
C SER A 186 -8.24 10.31 9.56
N PHE A 187 -7.97 9.05 9.92
CA PHE A 187 -6.61 8.51 9.95
C PHE A 187 -5.92 8.58 8.57
N LEU A 188 -6.66 8.29 7.50
CA LEU A 188 -6.15 8.43 6.13
C LEU A 188 -5.82 9.89 5.81
N LEU A 189 -6.74 10.83 6.06
CA LEU A 189 -6.54 12.25 5.75
C LEU A 189 -5.36 12.84 6.54
N GLU A 190 -5.24 12.50 7.84
CA GLU A 190 -4.09 12.86 8.66
C GLU A 190 -2.79 12.29 8.08
N SER A 191 -2.82 11.05 7.56
CA SER A 191 -1.66 10.43 6.91
C SER A 191 -1.27 11.11 5.59
N LEU A 192 -2.26 11.56 4.80
CA LEU A 192 -2.01 12.31 3.57
C LEU A 192 -1.45 13.71 3.87
N ALA A 193 -1.93 14.37 4.92
CA ALA A 193 -1.43 15.67 5.34
C ALA A 193 0.02 15.60 5.84
N ASP A 194 0.36 14.57 6.62
CA ASP A 194 1.74 14.32 7.06
C ASP A 194 2.68 14.02 5.87
N LEU A 195 2.22 13.21 4.93
CA LEU A 195 2.96 12.93 3.70
C LEU A 195 3.15 14.19 2.84
N HIS A 196 2.10 15.01 2.68
CA HIS A 196 2.17 16.28 1.95
C HIS A 196 3.23 17.20 2.57
N SER A 197 3.21 17.36 3.89
CA SER A 197 4.18 18.16 4.64
C SER A 197 5.62 17.63 4.44
N SER A 198 5.78 16.30 4.47
CA SER A 198 7.07 15.65 4.25
C SER A 198 7.63 15.83 2.84
N LEU A 199 6.75 15.89 1.82
CA LEU A 199 7.12 16.20 0.44
C LEU A 199 7.45 17.68 0.26
N GLN A 200 6.69 18.59 0.88
CA GLN A 200 6.94 20.04 0.87
C GLN A 200 8.32 20.38 1.44
N ALA A 201 8.69 19.76 2.56
CA ALA A 201 10.01 19.93 3.16
C ALA A 201 11.16 19.54 2.21
N ARG A 202 10.89 18.78 1.15
CA ARG A 202 11.86 18.31 0.14
C ARG A 202 11.65 18.97 -1.23
N GLY A 203 10.86 20.03 -1.32
CA GLY A 203 10.62 20.79 -2.56
C GLY A 203 9.63 20.14 -3.53
N SER A 204 8.80 19.21 -3.06
CA SER A 204 7.73 18.58 -3.84
C SER A 204 6.37 18.81 -3.16
N ALA A 205 5.30 18.20 -3.64
CA ALA A 205 3.98 18.28 -3.01
C ALA A 205 3.19 17.00 -3.28
N LEU A 206 2.29 16.65 -2.37
CA LEU A 206 1.27 15.63 -2.64
C LEU A 206 0.12 16.26 -3.43
N LEU A 207 -0.26 15.61 -4.52
CA LEU A 207 -1.40 15.96 -5.38
C LEU A 207 -2.52 14.92 -5.18
N VAL A 208 -3.66 15.34 -4.64
CA VAL A 208 -4.80 14.45 -4.39
C VAL A 208 -5.78 14.53 -5.56
N LEU A 209 -5.80 13.49 -6.40
CA LEU A 209 -6.73 13.36 -7.53
C LEU A 209 -8.09 12.87 -7.02
N ARG A 210 -9.19 13.48 -7.46
CA ARG A 210 -10.55 13.09 -7.06
C ARG A 210 -11.19 12.31 -8.20
N GLY A 211 -11.39 11.01 -8.01
CA GLY A 211 -11.95 10.14 -9.06
C GLY A 211 -11.28 8.77 -9.11
N LYS A 212 -11.72 7.96 -10.06
CA LYS A 212 -11.19 6.62 -10.22
C LYS A 212 -9.78 6.67 -10.82
N PRO A 213 -8.84 5.83 -10.37
CA PRO A 213 -7.49 5.77 -10.92
C PRO A 213 -7.44 5.53 -12.44
N GLU A 214 -8.34 4.68 -12.97
CA GLU A 214 -8.46 4.39 -14.40
C GLU A 214 -8.98 5.56 -15.25
N GLU A 215 -9.53 6.61 -14.63
CA GLU A 215 -10.04 7.82 -15.29
C GLU A 215 -9.05 8.98 -15.10
N GLU A 216 -8.60 9.20 -13.86
CA GLU A 216 -7.75 10.34 -13.50
C GLU A 216 -6.29 10.18 -13.93
N LEU A 217 -5.73 8.97 -13.85
CA LEU A 217 -4.31 8.76 -14.19
C LEU A 217 -4.04 9.01 -15.69
N PRO A 218 -4.83 8.47 -16.64
CA PRO A 218 -4.65 8.78 -18.07
C PRO A 218 -4.74 10.27 -18.37
N ARG A 219 -5.67 11.00 -17.71
CA ARG A 219 -5.83 12.45 -17.86
C ARG A 219 -4.54 13.18 -17.48
N VAL A 220 -4.00 12.90 -16.30
CA VAL A 220 -2.80 13.60 -15.82
C VAL A 220 -1.52 13.16 -16.53
N TRP A 221 -1.46 11.94 -17.07
CA TRP A 221 -0.32 11.53 -17.90
C TRP A 221 -0.18 12.40 -19.14
N GLN A 222 -1.30 12.66 -19.83
CA GLN A 222 -1.34 13.53 -21.00
C GLN A 222 -1.05 14.99 -20.62
N GLU A 223 -1.73 15.51 -19.59
CA GLU A 223 -1.61 16.91 -19.16
C GLU A 223 -0.18 17.25 -18.71
N TRP A 224 0.47 16.36 -17.96
CA TRP A 224 1.80 16.62 -17.39
C TRP A 224 2.94 16.06 -18.23
N GLY A 225 2.62 15.29 -19.27
CA GLY A 225 3.60 14.60 -20.13
C GLY A 225 4.37 13.53 -19.35
N VAL A 226 3.69 12.75 -18.52
CA VAL A 226 4.29 11.66 -17.73
C VAL A 226 4.82 10.58 -18.66
N THR A 227 6.05 10.12 -18.42
CA THR A 227 6.70 9.03 -19.17
C THR A 227 6.92 7.78 -18.32
N ARG A 228 6.84 7.90 -16.98
CA ARG A 228 7.01 6.79 -16.05
C ARG A 228 6.01 6.88 -14.90
N LEU A 229 5.40 5.74 -14.58
CA LEU A 229 4.53 5.50 -13.45
C LEU A 229 5.21 4.54 -12.47
N CYS A 230 5.36 4.93 -11.19
CA CYS A 230 5.86 4.05 -10.14
C CYS A 230 4.89 3.93 -8.97
N PHE A 231 4.61 2.70 -8.51
CA PHE A 231 3.78 2.45 -7.33
C PHE A 231 4.18 1.16 -6.57
N GLU A 232 3.74 1.04 -5.32
CA GLU A 232 3.96 -0.15 -4.48
C GLU A 232 2.95 -1.23 -4.84
N VAL A 233 3.38 -2.50 -4.94
CA VAL A 233 2.49 -3.63 -5.23
C VAL A 233 1.48 -3.82 -4.10
N ASP A 234 0.20 -3.92 -4.44
CA ASP A 234 -0.89 -4.28 -3.54
C ASP A 234 -1.53 -5.60 -3.99
N THR A 235 -1.66 -6.55 -3.06
CA THR A 235 -2.10 -7.92 -3.39
C THR A 235 -3.59 -8.15 -3.19
N GLU A 236 -4.32 -7.13 -2.71
CA GLU A 236 -5.77 -7.19 -2.57
C GLU A 236 -6.47 -7.33 -3.93
N GLU A 237 -7.58 -8.07 -3.96
CA GLU A 237 -8.31 -8.40 -5.19
C GLU A 237 -8.69 -7.17 -6.02
N TYR A 238 -9.35 -6.17 -5.39
CA TYR A 238 -9.69 -4.91 -6.06
C TYR A 238 -8.44 -4.18 -6.58
N ALA A 239 -7.35 -4.17 -5.80
CA ALA A 239 -6.13 -3.47 -6.19
C ALA A 239 -5.47 -4.14 -7.40
N ARG A 240 -5.45 -5.48 -7.45
CA ARG A 240 -4.95 -6.23 -8.61
C ARG A 240 -5.75 -5.94 -9.86
N THR A 241 -7.08 -5.94 -9.78
CA THR A 241 -7.95 -5.62 -10.94
C THR A 241 -7.70 -4.19 -11.42
N ARG A 242 -7.65 -3.23 -10.51
CA ARG A 242 -7.34 -1.82 -10.83
C ARG A 242 -5.96 -1.68 -11.45
N ASP A 243 -4.94 -2.28 -10.85
CA ASP A 243 -3.54 -2.12 -11.27
C ASP A 243 -3.31 -2.76 -12.63
N LEU A 244 -3.93 -3.91 -12.93
CA LEU A 244 -3.94 -4.49 -14.27
C LEU A 244 -4.51 -3.49 -15.29
N ARG A 245 -5.65 -2.88 -14.98
CA ARG A 245 -6.28 -1.89 -15.87
C ARG A 245 -5.42 -0.64 -16.07
N VAL A 246 -4.81 -0.14 -15.00
CA VAL A 246 -3.89 1.01 -15.06
C VAL A 246 -2.64 0.69 -15.88
N CYS A 247 -2.08 -0.51 -15.76
CA CYS A 247 -0.95 -0.97 -16.57
C CYS A 247 -1.30 -1.06 -18.06
N GLU A 248 -2.48 -1.55 -18.41
CA GLU A 248 -2.97 -1.56 -19.80
C GLU A 248 -3.08 -0.15 -20.38
N LEU A 249 -3.68 0.78 -19.61
CA LEU A 249 -3.82 2.17 -20.02
C LEU A 249 -2.46 2.87 -20.15
N ALA A 250 -1.54 2.60 -19.23
CA ALA A 250 -0.18 3.13 -19.27
C ALA A 250 0.57 2.68 -20.53
N ALA A 251 0.45 1.39 -20.89
CA ALA A 251 1.03 0.85 -22.12
C ALA A 251 0.46 1.53 -23.38
N GLN A 252 -0.85 1.80 -23.41
CA GLN A 252 -1.50 2.52 -24.51
C GLN A 252 -1.03 3.98 -24.62
N ALA A 253 -0.74 4.62 -23.48
CA ALA A 253 -0.25 5.99 -23.41
C ALA A 253 1.28 6.13 -23.57
N GLY A 254 2.01 5.02 -23.72
CA GLY A 254 3.48 5.03 -23.78
C GLY A 254 4.16 5.36 -22.46
N VAL A 255 3.50 5.11 -21.33
CA VAL A 255 4.01 5.34 -19.97
C VAL A 255 4.64 4.05 -19.43
N ASP A 256 5.93 4.11 -19.08
CA ASP A 256 6.65 2.99 -18.45
C ASP A 256 6.14 2.74 -17.03
N VAL A 257 5.86 1.48 -16.67
CA VAL A 257 5.33 1.14 -15.34
C VAL A 257 6.37 0.36 -14.54
N SER A 258 6.70 0.84 -13.35
CA SER A 258 7.58 0.16 -12.41
C SER A 258 6.91 -0.07 -11.06
N THR A 259 6.79 -1.33 -10.67
CA THR A 259 6.19 -1.73 -9.39
C THR A 259 7.23 -2.36 -8.47
N CYS A 260 7.19 -2.03 -7.19
CA CYS A 260 8.06 -2.64 -6.19
C CYS A 260 7.24 -3.26 -5.05
N VAL A 261 7.66 -4.43 -4.57
CA VAL A 261 7.09 -5.02 -3.35
C VAL A 261 7.78 -4.37 -2.16
N SER A 262 7.01 -3.68 -1.31
CA SER A 262 7.47 -3.17 -0.01
C SER A 262 6.37 -3.08 1.06
N HIS A 263 5.11 -3.36 0.70
CA HIS A 263 4.01 -3.43 1.67
C HIS A 263 4.08 -4.72 2.50
N THR A 264 4.61 -5.80 1.92
CA THR A 264 4.88 -7.08 2.56
C THR A 264 6.39 -7.33 2.68
N LEU A 265 6.79 -8.12 3.67
CA LEU A 265 8.19 -8.53 3.86
C LEU A 265 8.68 -9.32 2.64
N TYR A 266 7.84 -10.23 2.14
CA TYR A 266 8.16 -11.09 1.01
C TYR A 266 7.20 -10.85 -0.16
N ASN A 267 7.65 -11.21 -1.37
CA ASN A 267 6.75 -11.31 -2.52
C ASN A 267 5.90 -12.59 -2.38
N VAL A 268 4.57 -12.43 -2.35
CA VAL A 268 3.62 -13.54 -2.19
C VAL A 268 3.73 -14.60 -3.29
N GLU A 269 4.10 -14.21 -4.51
CA GLU A 269 4.30 -15.14 -5.63
C GLU A 269 5.56 -15.99 -5.44
N GLN A 270 6.62 -15.39 -4.86
CA GLN A 270 7.84 -16.14 -4.52
C GLN A 270 7.58 -17.15 -3.39
N VAL A 271 6.76 -16.76 -2.40
CA VAL A 271 6.31 -17.68 -1.34
C VAL A 271 5.53 -18.86 -1.95
N ALA A 272 4.59 -18.58 -2.86
CA ALA A 272 3.82 -19.61 -3.56
C ALA A 272 4.71 -20.54 -4.38
N ALA A 273 5.63 -19.99 -5.18
CA ALA A 273 6.55 -20.75 -6.03
C ALA A 273 7.42 -21.70 -5.19
N ARG A 274 7.90 -21.26 -4.03
CA ARG A 274 8.66 -22.12 -3.10
C ARG A 274 7.82 -23.17 -2.37
N ASN A 275 6.49 -23.05 -2.42
CA ASN A 275 5.52 -23.98 -1.86
C ASN A 275 4.76 -24.77 -2.93
N GLY A 276 5.37 -25.01 -4.11
CA GLY A 276 4.77 -25.81 -5.17
C GLY A 276 3.60 -25.14 -5.91
N GLY A 277 3.58 -23.81 -5.94
CA GLY A 277 2.58 -23.02 -6.67
C GLY A 277 1.30 -22.69 -5.89
N SER A 278 1.22 -23.04 -4.61
CA SER A 278 0.04 -22.81 -3.76
C SER A 278 0.40 -22.07 -2.46
N PRO A 279 -0.52 -21.31 -1.84
CA PRO A 279 -0.25 -20.68 -0.55
C PRO A 279 -0.06 -21.74 0.55
N PRO A 280 0.87 -21.53 1.50
CA PRO A 280 0.88 -22.35 2.71
C PRO A 280 -0.39 -22.07 3.51
N LEU A 281 -1.09 -23.12 3.96
CA LEU A 281 -2.37 -23.01 4.69
C LEU A 281 -2.23 -23.23 6.20
N THR A 282 -1.01 -23.48 6.69
CA THR A 282 -0.71 -23.52 8.13
C THR A 282 0.48 -22.63 8.42
N TYR A 283 0.49 -22.02 9.62
CA TYR A 283 1.58 -21.15 10.04
C TYR A 283 2.94 -21.88 10.04
N LYS A 284 2.98 -23.15 10.48
CA LYS A 284 4.20 -23.97 10.45
C LYS A 284 4.71 -24.22 9.02
N ALA A 285 3.82 -24.50 8.07
CA ALA A 285 4.20 -24.65 6.67
C ALA A 285 4.75 -23.34 6.10
N PHE A 286 4.13 -22.22 6.47
CA PHE A 286 4.61 -20.89 6.10
C PHE A 286 6.01 -20.60 6.66
N GLU A 287 6.27 -20.89 7.94
CA GLU A 287 7.61 -20.77 8.54
C GLU A 287 8.65 -21.64 7.81
N ALA A 288 8.30 -22.87 7.44
CA ALA A 288 9.17 -23.75 6.68
C ALA A 288 9.50 -23.20 5.27
N VAL A 289 8.57 -22.49 4.64
CA VAL A 289 8.81 -21.80 3.37
C VAL A 289 9.73 -20.59 3.57
N LEU A 290 9.47 -19.77 4.61
CA LEU A 290 10.33 -18.62 4.92
C LEU A 290 11.77 -19.03 5.25
N ALA A 291 11.95 -20.14 5.98
CA ALA A 291 13.27 -20.68 6.27
C ALA A 291 14.07 -21.02 5.01
N LYS A 292 13.40 -21.43 3.92
CA LYS A 292 14.03 -21.68 2.61
C LYS A 292 14.30 -20.41 1.81
N LEU A 293 13.48 -19.37 2.00
CA LEU A 293 13.63 -18.06 1.33
C LEU A 293 14.73 -17.21 1.96
N GLY A 294 14.96 -17.36 3.27
CA GLY A 294 15.92 -16.55 4.02
C GLY A 294 15.30 -15.24 4.56
N PRO A 295 16.14 -14.34 5.10
CA PRO A 295 15.66 -13.08 5.66
C PRO A 295 15.03 -12.18 4.59
N PRO A 296 14.03 -11.36 4.95
CA PRO A 296 13.42 -10.44 4.01
C PRO A 296 14.41 -9.32 3.63
N PRO A 297 14.17 -8.60 2.51
CA PRO A 297 14.97 -7.45 2.13
C PRO A 297 15.02 -6.41 3.26
N LEU A 298 16.19 -5.79 3.45
CA LEU A 298 16.35 -4.65 4.33
C LEU A 298 15.60 -3.43 3.76
N PRO A 299 15.19 -2.48 4.63
CA PRO A 299 14.61 -1.24 4.16
C PRO A 299 15.59 -0.49 3.24
N VAL A 300 15.06 0.07 2.14
CA VAL A 300 15.88 0.90 1.23
C VAL A 300 16.25 2.24 1.88
N ALA A 301 17.27 2.91 1.33
CA ALA A 301 17.69 4.23 1.79
C ALA A 301 16.56 5.26 1.69
N ASP A 302 16.61 6.27 2.56
CA ASP A 302 15.69 7.40 2.50
C ASP A 302 15.87 8.19 1.19
N PRO A 303 14.80 8.81 0.67
CA PRO A 303 14.92 9.67 -0.50
C PRO A 303 15.83 10.88 -0.21
N PRO A 304 16.42 11.49 -1.26
CA PRO A 304 17.29 12.65 -1.11
C PRO A 304 16.57 13.83 -0.43
N ALA A 305 17.35 14.70 0.22
CA ALA A 305 16.85 15.89 0.90
C ALA A 305 16.10 16.86 -0.01
N ARG A 306 16.39 16.83 -1.31
CA ARG A 306 15.61 17.52 -2.35
C ARG A 306 15.12 16.52 -3.37
N LEU A 307 13.83 16.55 -3.64
CA LEU A 307 13.19 15.76 -4.69
C LEU A 307 13.14 16.59 -5.99
N PRO A 308 13.05 15.94 -7.16
CA PRO A 308 12.75 16.65 -8.40
C PRO A 308 11.47 17.48 -8.25
N PRO A 309 11.45 18.72 -8.80
CA PRO A 309 10.28 19.58 -8.68
C PRO A 309 9.07 18.97 -9.39
N GLY A 310 7.89 19.11 -8.81
CA GLY A 310 6.62 18.75 -9.44
C GLY A 310 5.93 19.95 -10.09
N VAL A 311 4.66 19.79 -10.46
CA VAL A 311 3.77 20.97 -10.50
C VAL A 311 3.71 21.52 -9.08
N ALA A 312 3.99 22.80 -8.88
CA ALA A 312 3.92 23.38 -7.54
C ALA A 312 2.47 23.25 -7.04
N GLY A 313 2.28 22.69 -5.83
CA GLY A 313 0.94 22.56 -5.24
C GLY A 313 0.22 23.90 -5.06
N SER A 314 0.96 25.02 -5.03
CA SER A 314 0.43 26.39 -5.03
C SER A 314 -0.03 26.90 -6.40
N GLU A 315 0.37 26.25 -7.50
CA GLU A 315 0.02 26.66 -8.87
C GLU A 315 -1.25 25.97 -9.40
N VAL A 316 -1.77 24.94 -8.72
CA VAL A 316 -3.00 24.26 -9.16
C VAL A 316 -4.03 24.10 -8.04
N ILE A 317 -5.04 24.97 -8.10
CA ILE A 317 -6.27 24.91 -7.32
C ILE A 317 -6.92 23.52 -7.53
N GLY A 318 -7.25 22.80 -6.45
CA GLY A 318 -8.07 21.58 -6.50
C GLY A 318 -7.41 20.26 -6.12
N TYR A 319 -6.08 20.22 -5.92
CA TYR A 319 -5.35 18.98 -5.55
C TYR A 319 -4.97 18.84 -4.07
N GLY A 320 -5.54 19.70 -3.20
CA GLY A 320 -5.30 19.63 -1.76
C GLY A 320 -5.89 18.38 -1.09
N VAL A 321 -5.37 18.01 0.07
CA VAL A 321 -5.98 16.99 0.93
C VAL A 321 -7.35 17.51 1.41
N PRO A 322 -8.47 16.84 1.10
CA PRO A 322 -9.78 17.33 1.49
C PRO A 322 -10.01 17.20 3.00
N THR A 323 -10.97 17.97 3.50
CA THR A 323 -11.49 17.82 4.86
C THR A 323 -12.55 16.71 4.95
N LEU A 324 -12.88 16.28 6.17
CA LEU A 324 -14.01 15.35 6.39
C LEU A 324 -15.34 15.94 5.87
N ALA A 325 -15.55 17.25 6.07
CA ALA A 325 -16.75 17.95 5.64
C ALA A 325 -16.92 17.93 4.12
N GLU A 326 -15.82 18.14 3.36
CA GLU A 326 -15.82 18.06 1.89
C GLU A 326 -16.20 16.67 1.37
N LEU A 327 -16.02 15.63 2.18
CA LEU A 327 -16.32 14.24 1.84
C LEU A 327 -17.68 13.78 2.40
N GLY A 328 -18.46 14.67 3.01
CA GLY A 328 -19.77 14.35 3.58
C GLY A 328 -19.70 13.57 4.91
N TYR A 329 -18.57 13.60 5.61
CA TYR A 329 -18.39 12.96 6.90
C TYR A 329 -18.68 13.91 8.07
N PRO A 330 -18.98 13.36 9.28
CA PRO A 330 -19.02 14.16 10.50
C PRO A 330 -17.74 14.96 10.69
N LEU A 331 -17.85 16.15 11.29
CA LEU A 331 -16.73 17.09 11.43
C LEU A 331 -15.57 16.55 12.28
N GLN A 332 -15.82 15.58 13.16
CA GLN A 332 -14.82 15.06 14.08
C GLN A 332 -14.86 13.53 14.15
N ALA A 333 -13.68 12.94 14.05
CA ALA A 333 -13.45 11.56 14.45
C ALA A 333 -13.22 11.48 15.97
N THR A 334 -13.66 10.39 16.58
CA THR A 334 -13.52 10.16 18.03
C THR A 334 -12.27 9.36 18.40
N THR A 335 -11.56 8.83 17.40
CA THR A 335 -10.37 8.01 17.64
C THR A 335 -9.23 8.81 18.27
N VAL A 336 -8.55 8.17 19.22
CA VAL A 336 -7.34 8.70 19.88
C VAL A 336 -6.08 8.43 19.08
N PHE A 337 -6.15 7.60 18.04
CA PHE A 337 -4.99 7.21 17.23
C PHE A 337 -4.88 8.11 15.99
N LYS A 338 -3.70 8.70 15.81
CA LYS A 338 -3.43 9.66 14.74
C LYS A 338 -2.70 9.02 13.56
N GLY A 339 -3.06 9.46 12.35
CA GLY A 339 -2.42 9.07 11.09
C GLY A 339 -1.05 9.74 10.88
N GLY A 340 -0.30 9.24 9.89
CA GLY A 340 1.00 9.82 9.48
C GLY A 340 2.20 8.90 9.69
N GLU A 341 3.20 9.09 8.83
CA GLU A 341 4.53 8.50 8.91
C GLU A 341 5.28 9.02 10.14
N SER A 342 5.22 10.34 10.40
CA SER A 342 5.87 10.96 11.57
C SER A 342 5.37 10.34 12.88
N VAL A 343 4.05 10.17 13.00
CA VAL A 343 3.40 9.52 14.15
C VAL A 343 3.80 8.04 14.23
N ALA A 344 3.87 7.35 13.09
CA ALA A 344 4.23 5.95 13.04
C ALA A 344 5.67 5.69 13.52
N LEU A 345 6.62 6.50 13.08
CA LEU A 345 8.03 6.40 13.46
C LEU A 345 8.25 6.76 14.92
N ALA A 346 7.59 7.81 15.43
CA ALA A 346 7.62 8.16 16.84
C ALA A 346 7.06 7.04 17.71
N ARG A 347 5.92 6.45 17.32
CA ARG A 347 5.32 5.31 18.01
C ARG A 347 6.22 4.07 17.94
N LEU A 348 6.84 3.78 16.80
CA LEU A 348 7.81 2.69 16.68
C LEU A 348 8.97 2.87 17.67
N ALA A 349 9.55 4.07 17.73
CA ALA A 349 10.65 4.36 18.63
C ALA A 349 10.26 4.19 20.11
N ASP A 350 9.10 4.71 20.50
CA ASP A 350 8.54 4.55 21.85
C ASP A 350 8.33 3.07 22.21
N GLN A 351 7.67 2.31 21.33
CA GLN A 351 7.37 0.89 21.57
C GLN A 351 8.61 -0.01 21.60
N LEU A 352 9.69 0.41 20.94
CA LEU A 352 10.97 -0.32 20.93
C LEU A 352 11.99 0.19 21.97
N SER A 353 11.63 1.21 22.76
CA SER A 353 12.50 1.76 23.80
C SER A 353 12.77 0.74 24.92
N ASP A 354 11.75 -0.01 25.34
CA ASP A 354 11.87 -1.13 26.27
C ASP A 354 12.29 -2.41 25.53
N LYS A 355 13.60 -2.53 25.31
CA LYS A 355 14.21 -3.73 24.70
C LYS A 355 13.95 -5.01 25.50
N GLY A 356 13.66 -4.91 26.81
CA GLY A 356 13.33 -6.05 27.66
C GLY A 356 11.94 -6.59 27.33
N TRP A 357 10.95 -5.71 27.28
CA TRP A 357 9.60 -6.04 26.84
C TRP A 357 9.57 -6.60 25.42
N VAL A 358 10.30 -6.00 24.48
CA VAL A 358 10.40 -6.48 23.09
C VAL A 358 10.89 -7.93 23.03
N ALA A 359 11.94 -8.26 23.78
CA ALA A 359 12.53 -9.60 23.80
C ALA A 359 11.63 -10.63 24.50
N ALA A 360 10.90 -10.22 25.53
CA ALA A 360 10.01 -11.09 26.32
C ALA A 360 8.56 -11.14 25.79
N PHE A 361 8.24 -10.41 24.72
CA PHE A 361 6.87 -10.27 24.24
C PHE A 361 6.25 -11.61 23.83
N GLU A 362 5.08 -11.92 24.38
CA GLU A 362 4.27 -13.06 23.97
C GLU A 362 2.82 -12.63 23.76
N LYS A 363 2.37 -12.69 22.50
CA LYS A 363 1.04 -12.23 22.10
C LYS A 363 -0.11 -12.78 22.97
N PRO A 364 -0.16 -14.09 23.32
CA PRO A 364 -1.27 -14.64 24.12
C PRO A 364 -1.33 -14.14 25.57
N LYS A 365 -0.27 -13.52 26.08
CA LYS A 365 -0.19 -13.00 27.46
C LYS A 365 -0.66 -11.53 27.58
N GLY A 366 -0.96 -10.86 26.46
CA GLY A 366 -1.41 -9.47 26.45
C GLY A 366 -2.78 -9.30 27.10
N ASP A 367 -2.91 -8.25 27.91
CA ASP A 367 -4.15 -7.88 28.60
C ASP A 367 -5.12 -7.15 27.64
N PRO A 368 -6.30 -7.71 27.31
CA PRO A 368 -7.30 -7.05 26.47
C PRO A 368 -8.01 -5.87 27.13
N SER A 369 -7.96 -5.74 28.46
CA SER A 369 -8.62 -4.68 29.22
C SER A 369 -7.74 -3.42 29.34
N ALA A 370 -6.46 -3.51 28.99
CA ALA A 370 -5.53 -2.38 29.05
C ALA A 370 -5.82 -1.34 27.94
N PHE A 371 -6.60 -0.31 28.26
CA PHE A 371 -6.99 0.75 27.31
C PHE A 371 -6.20 2.05 27.44
N ILE A 372 -5.68 2.38 28.63
CA ILE A 372 -4.87 3.60 28.86
C ILE A 372 -3.48 3.44 28.23
N LYS A 373 -2.79 2.33 28.54
CA LYS A 373 -1.55 1.90 27.90
C LYS A 373 -1.82 0.54 27.26
N PRO A 374 -2.13 0.47 25.96
CA PRO A 374 -2.42 -0.78 25.28
C PRO A 374 -1.32 -1.83 25.49
N ALA A 375 -1.71 -3.09 25.74
CA ALA A 375 -0.78 -4.20 25.98
C ALA A 375 0.04 -4.63 24.73
N THR A 376 -0.19 -3.98 23.58
CA THR A 376 0.49 -4.24 22.31
C THR A 376 0.81 -2.93 21.63
N THR A 377 1.63 -2.97 20.57
CA THR A 377 2.22 -1.77 19.96
C THR A 377 1.23 -0.78 19.35
N VAL A 378 0.04 -1.25 18.92
CA VAL A 378 -0.92 -0.48 18.11
C VAL A 378 -0.27 0.11 16.84
N LEU A 379 0.72 -0.59 16.27
CA LEU A 379 1.30 -0.23 14.98
C LEU A 379 0.50 -0.76 13.78
N SER A 380 -0.57 -1.54 14.02
CA SER A 380 -1.40 -2.13 12.97
C SER A 380 -2.05 -1.11 12.03
N PRO A 381 -2.56 0.06 12.46
CA PRO A 381 -3.11 1.04 11.52
C PRO A 381 -2.04 1.60 10.59
N HIS A 382 -0.85 1.87 11.14
CA HIS A 382 0.30 2.37 10.38
C HIS A 382 0.83 1.34 9.36
N LEU A 383 0.88 0.05 9.74
CA LEU A 383 1.24 -1.03 8.82
C LEU A 383 0.16 -1.29 7.75
N LYS A 384 -1.12 -1.03 8.05
CA LYS A 384 -2.22 -1.15 7.09
C LYS A 384 -2.14 -0.08 6.01
N PHE A 385 -1.96 1.18 6.39
CA PHE A 385 -1.83 2.30 5.45
C PHE A 385 -0.41 2.42 4.85
N GLY A 386 0.54 1.66 5.38
CA GLY A 386 1.94 1.73 4.97
C GLY A 386 2.62 3.04 5.36
N THR A 387 2.12 3.75 6.38
CA THR A 387 2.84 4.88 7.01
C THR A 387 4.02 4.38 7.83
N LEU A 388 4.03 3.09 8.19
CA LEU A 388 5.20 2.37 8.70
C LEU A 388 5.58 1.22 7.76
N SER A 389 6.85 1.12 7.40
CA SER A 389 7.40 -0.03 6.70
C SER A 389 7.45 -1.27 7.61
N CYS A 390 6.94 -2.38 7.08
CA CYS A 390 7.09 -3.68 7.72
C CYS A 390 8.55 -4.16 7.75
N ARG A 391 9.36 -3.81 6.74
CA ARG A 391 10.80 -4.14 6.67
C ARG A 391 11.61 -3.36 7.68
N LEU A 392 11.32 -2.07 7.85
CA LEU A 392 11.93 -1.26 8.90
C LEU A 392 11.61 -1.83 10.27
N PHE A 393 10.34 -2.13 10.54
CA PHE A 393 9.94 -2.72 11.81
C PHE A 393 10.64 -4.07 12.05
N TYR A 394 10.65 -4.95 11.05
CA TYR A 394 11.39 -6.22 11.13
C TYR A 394 12.88 -6.01 11.41
N ALA A 395 13.56 -5.13 10.67
CA ALA A 395 14.98 -4.86 10.84
C ALA A 395 15.31 -4.32 12.25
N ARG A 396 14.49 -3.40 12.78
CA ARG A 396 14.66 -2.88 14.14
C ARG A 396 14.44 -3.95 15.22
N LEU A 397 13.47 -4.84 15.02
CA LEU A 397 13.30 -6.00 15.90
C LEU A 397 14.54 -6.89 15.85
N GLN A 398 15.03 -7.26 14.66
CA GLN A 398 16.22 -8.10 14.53
C GLN A 398 17.45 -7.50 15.22
N GLN A 399 17.67 -6.19 15.08
CA GLN A 399 18.75 -5.48 15.78
C GLN A 399 18.66 -5.65 17.30
N ILE A 400 17.47 -5.43 17.89
CA ILE A 400 17.26 -5.59 19.34
C ILE A 400 17.45 -7.05 19.76
N LEU A 401 16.93 -8.00 18.97
CA LEU A 401 17.00 -9.43 19.32
C LEU A 401 18.43 -9.97 19.26
N LEU A 402 19.29 -9.45 18.36
CA LEU A 402 20.71 -9.78 18.30
C LEU A 402 21.47 -9.38 19.58
N GLU A 403 21.03 -8.32 20.27
CA GLU A 403 21.63 -7.87 21.53
C GLU A 403 21.19 -8.69 22.76
N LYS A 404 20.20 -9.60 22.60
CA LYS A 404 19.56 -10.31 23.71
C LYS A 404 19.88 -11.80 23.67
N LYS A 405 20.41 -12.33 24.77
CA LYS A 405 20.75 -13.77 24.91
C LYS A 405 19.53 -14.69 24.76
N GLN A 406 18.38 -14.24 25.24
CA GLN A 406 17.12 -14.97 25.18
C GLN A 406 16.02 -14.03 24.71
N HIS A 407 15.20 -14.51 23.79
CA HIS A 407 14.01 -13.81 23.33
C HIS A 407 12.96 -14.80 22.84
N THR A 408 11.71 -14.37 22.82
CA THR A 408 10.60 -15.17 22.33
C THR A 408 10.72 -15.42 20.83
N LYS A 409 10.12 -16.50 20.36
CA LYS A 409 10.13 -16.91 18.95
C LYS A 409 8.72 -16.84 18.35
N PRO A 410 8.61 -16.76 17.02
CA PRO A 410 7.34 -17.05 16.35
C PRO A 410 6.72 -18.37 16.86
N PRO A 411 5.38 -18.47 16.98
CA PRO A 411 4.35 -17.52 16.53
C PRO A 411 4.00 -16.40 17.53
N VAL A 412 4.55 -16.44 18.76
CA VAL A 412 4.09 -15.56 19.86
C VAL A 412 4.85 -14.24 19.94
N SER A 413 6.09 -14.19 19.42
CA SER A 413 6.93 -12.98 19.45
C SER A 413 6.39 -11.84 18.57
N LEU A 414 6.96 -10.64 18.71
CA LEU A 414 6.65 -9.49 17.85
C LEU A 414 6.98 -9.78 16.37
N VAL A 415 8.10 -10.47 16.11
CA VAL A 415 8.45 -10.95 14.75
C VAL A 415 7.38 -11.92 14.26
N GLY A 416 6.90 -12.82 15.13
CA GLY A 416 5.78 -13.70 14.82
C GLY A 416 4.50 -12.94 14.42
N GLN A 417 4.25 -11.75 14.97
CA GLN A 417 3.09 -10.94 14.59
C GLN A 417 3.21 -10.39 13.16
N LEU A 418 4.42 -10.04 12.71
CA LEU A 418 4.67 -9.69 11.31
C LEU A 418 4.49 -10.92 10.41
N PHE A 419 4.93 -12.10 10.84
CA PHE A 419 4.74 -13.34 10.08
C PHE A 419 3.28 -13.77 10.01
N TRP A 420 2.46 -13.52 11.03
CA TRP A 420 1.00 -13.70 10.93
C TRP A 420 0.38 -12.83 9.85
N ARG A 421 0.82 -11.56 9.75
CA ARG A 421 0.42 -10.66 8.67
C ARG A 421 0.82 -11.24 7.31
N GLU A 422 2.09 -11.62 7.13
CA GLU A 422 2.58 -12.20 5.87
C GLU A 422 1.86 -13.49 5.48
N PHE A 423 1.61 -14.38 6.45
CA PHE A 423 0.86 -15.62 6.25
C PHE A 423 -0.54 -15.35 5.68
N PHE A 424 -1.28 -14.41 6.26
CA PHE A 424 -2.61 -14.05 5.79
C PHE A 424 -2.60 -13.30 4.46
N TYR A 425 -1.61 -12.43 4.22
CA TYR A 425 -1.41 -11.79 2.91
C TYR A 425 -1.16 -12.83 1.81
N CYS A 426 -0.34 -13.85 2.07
CA CYS A 426 -0.09 -14.94 1.12
C CYS A 426 -1.34 -15.79 0.88
N ALA A 427 -2.06 -16.18 1.95
CA ALA A 427 -3.27 -16.97 1.83
C ALA A 427 -4.37 -16.22 1.05
N ALA A 428 -4.59 -14.94 1.36
CA ALA A 428 -5.62 -14.13 0.72
C ALA A 428 -5.32 -13.86 -0.76
N ALA A 429 -4.08 -13.48 -1.10
CA ALA A 429 -3.70 -13.12 -2.48
C ALA A 429 -3.85 -14.28 -3.47
N LEU A 430 -3.80 -15.52 -2.99
CA LEU A 430 -3.73 -16.74 -3.79
C LEU A 430 -4.98 -17.63 -3.65
N THR A 431 -5.97 -17.18 -2.89
CA THR A 431 -7.23 -17.91 -2.70
C THR A 431 -8.38 -17.12 -3.30
N PRO A 432 -9.07 -17.63 -4.34
CA PRO A 432 -10.23 -16.96 -4.89
C PRO A 432 -11.35 -16.90 -3.83
N ASN A 433 -12.14 -15.82 -3.85
CA ASN A 433 -13.25 -15.60 -2.93
C ASN A 433 -12.85 -15.68 -1.45
N PHE A 434 -11.60 -15.35 -1.09
CA PHE A 434 -11.10 -15.45 0.29
C PHE A 434 -11.95 -14.69 1.33
N HIS A 435 -12.61 -13.62 0.89
CA HIS A 435 -13.46 -12.76 1.71
C HIS A 435 -14.93 -13.24 1.80
N ARG A 436 -15.26 -14.40 1.22
CA ARG A 436 -16.62 -14.98 1.21
C ARG A 436 -16.60 -16.44 1.65
N MET A 437 -17.75 -16.93 2.11
CA MET A 437 -17.92 -18.35 2.41
C MET A 437 -18.12 -19.16 1.12
N GLU A 438 -19.10 -18.78 0.31
CA GLU A 438 -19.42 -19.49 -0.92
C GLU A 438 -18.31 -19.31 -1.98
N GLY A 439 -17.95 -20.39 -2.66
CA GLY A 439 -16.92 -20.38 -3.70
C GLY A 439 -15.48 -20.26 -3.20
N SER A 440 -15.25 -20.17 -1.88
CA SER A 440 -13.91 -20.18 -1.29
C SER A 440 -13.42 -21.61 -1.04
N PRO A 441 -12.30 -22.05 -1.63
CA PRO A 441 -11.85 -23.45 -1.56
C PRO A 441 -11.34 -23.86 -0.17
N ILE A 442 -11.00 -22.90 0.69
CA ILE A 442 -10.50 -23.16 2.05
C ILE A 442 -11.58 -22.98 3.11
N CYS A 443 -12.70 -22.34 2.78
CA CYS A 443 -13.75 -22.01 3.74
C CYS A 443 -14.71 -23.19 3.88
N ARG A 444 -14.92 -23.62 5.11
CA ARG A 444 -15.95 -24.60 5.44
C ARG A 444 -17.34 -23.96 5.23
N GLN A 445 -18.24 -24.71 4.60
CA GLN A 445 -19.61 -24.27 4.34
C GLN A 445 -20.46 -24.59 5.57
N ILE A 446 -20.69 -23.58 6.41
CA ILE A 446 -21.45 -23.71 7.66
C ILE A 446 -22.80 -23.02 7.44
N PRO A 447 -23.94 -23.65 7.78
CA PRO A 447 -25.26 -23.07 7.64
C PRO A 447 -25.52 -22.05 8.76
N TRP A 448 -24.86 -20.90 8.67
CA TRP A 448 -25.07 -19.77 9.58
C TRP A 448 -26.49 -19.24 9.50
N ASP A 449 -27.00 -18.71 10.61
CA ASP A 449 -28.34 -18.14 10.67
C ASP A 449 -28.38 -16.75 10.02
N ASP A 450 -29.47 -16.48 9.29
CA ASP A 450 -29.82 -15.14 8.86
C ASP A 450 -30.68 -14.46 9.94
N ASN A 451 -30.04 -14.10 11.05
CA ASN A 451 -30.69 -13.43 12.18
C ASN A 451 -30.24 -11.97 12.29
N GLU A 452 -30.99 -11.09 11.63
CA GLU A 452 -30.71 -9.66 11.58
C GLU A 452 -30.81 -8.99 12.95
N GLU A 453 -31.71 -9.44 13.83
CA GLU A 453 -31.87 -8.86 15.17
C GLU A 453 -30.63 -9.10 16.04
N PHE A 454 -30.12 -10.34 16.04
CA PHE A 454 -28.90 -10.71 16.74
C PHE A 454 -27.69 -9.97 16.20
N TYR A 455 -27.57 -9.87 14.86
CA TYR A 455 -26.51 -9.10 14.24
C TYR A 455 -26.55 -7.63 14.65
N ARG A 456 -27.71 -6.97 14.58
CA ARG A 456 -27.83 -5.55 14.95
C ARG A 456 -27.56 -5.33 16.43
N ALA A 457 -28.03 -6.23 17.30
CA ALA A 457 -27.74 -6.13 18.73
C ALA A 457 -26.23 -6.19 19.02
N TRP A 458 -25.49 -7.01 18.27
CA TRP A 458 -24.04 -7.08 18.35
C TRP A 458 -23.35 -5.86 17.74
N ASP A 459 -23.73 -5.42 16.53
CA ASP A 459 -23.13 -4.24 15.87
C ASP A 459 -23.30 -3.00 16.76
N GLU A 460 -24.51 -2.78 17.28
CA GLU A 460 -24.91 -1.60 18.05
C GLU A 460 -24.53 -1.65 19.53
N ALA A 461 -23.75 -2.66 19.95
CA ALA A 461 -23.28 -2.81 21.34
C ALA A 461 -24.41 -2.86 22.39
N ARG A 462 -25.46 -3.64 22.09
CA ARG A 462 -26.65 -3.82 22.95
C ARG A 462 -27.02 -5.29 23.14
N THR A 463 -26.01 -6.16 23.25
CA THR A 463 -26.19 -7.59 23.49
C THR A 463 -26.65 -7.90 24.92
N GLY A 464 -26.49 -6.93 25.83
CA GLY A 464 -26.77 -7.12 27.25
C GLY A 464 -25.60 -7.80 27.99
N TYR A 465 -24.49 -8.10 27.31
CA TYR A 465 -23.26 -8.62 27.91
C TYR A 465 -22.19 -7.51 27.99
N PRO A 466 -21.93 -6.91 29.17
CA PRO A 466 -21.13 -5.70 29.28
C PRO A 466 -19.73 -5.79 28.69
N TRP A 467 -19.09 -6.95 28.77
CA TRP A 467 -17.78 -7.17 28.15
C TRP A 467 -17.83 -7.06 26.62
N ILE A 468 -18.85 -7.68 25.99
CA ILE A 468 -19.04 -7.64 24.53
C ILE A 468 -19.41 -6.23 24.08
N ASP A 469 -20.37 -5.62 24.77
CA ASP A 469 -20.88 -4.29 24.46
C ASP A 469 -19.78 -3.22 24.64
N ALA A 470 -18.95 -3.32 25.69
CA ALA A 470 -17.81 -2.42 25.89
C ALA A 470 -16.76 -2.54 24.76
N ILE A 471 -16.49 -3.75 24.27
CA ILE A 471 -15.55 -3.96 23.14
C ILE A 471 -16.12 -3.36 21.85
N MET A 472 -17.41 -3.57 21.58
CA MET A 472 -18.07 -3.00 20.40
C MET A 472 -18.15 -1.47 20.48
N MET A 473 -18.31 -0.91 21.68
CA MET A 473 -18.18 0.53 21.92
C MET A 473 -16.76 1.04 21.71
N GLN A 474 -15.72 0.30 22.14
CA GLN A 474 -14.34 0.64 21.83
C GLN A 474 -14.10 0.62 20.31
N LEU A 475 -14.60 -0.39 19.60
CA LEU A 475 -14.50 -0.47 18.14
C LEU A 475 -15.09 0.78 17.47
N ARG A 476 -16.29 1.20 17.89
CA ARG A 476 -16.98 2.34 17.30
C ARG A 476 -16.30 3.68 17.61
N THR A 477 -15.86 3.86 18.84
CA THR A 477 -15.29 5.13 19.32
C THR A 477 -13.81 5.29 18.97
N GLN A 478 -13.02 4.23 19.06
CA GLN A 478 -11.57 4.28 18.85
C GLN A 478 -11.13 3.65 17.52
N GLY A 479 -11.96 2.80 16.91
CA GLY A 479 -11.61 2.09 15.67
C GLY A 479 -10.52 1.03 15.84
N TRP A 480 -10.16 0.66 17.07
CA TRP A 480 -9.16 -0.36 17.35
C TRP A 480 -9.45 -1.04 18.68
N MET A 481 -9.24 -2.36 18.74
CA MET A 481 -9.29 -3.14 19.98
C MET A 481 -8.15 -4.16 19.99
N HIS A 482 -7.77 -4.58 21.20
CA HIS A 482 -6.81 -5.66 21.41
C HIS A 482 -7.27 -6.96 20.73
N HIS A 483 -6.32 -7.78 20.25
CA HIS A 483 -6.66 -8.99 19.51
C HIS A 483 -7.56 -9.97 20.29
N LEU A 484 -7.34 -10.16 21.59
CA LEU A 484 -8.23 -11.01 22.41
C LEU A 484 -9.63 -10.40 22.60
N ALA A 485 -9.77 -9.08 22.56
CA ALA A 485 -11.08 -8.44 22.54
C ALA A 485 -11.80 -8.73 21.21
N ARG A 486 -11.09 -8.65 20.08
CA ARG A 486 -11.60 -9.09 18.76
C ARG A 486 -12.03 -10.56 18.78
N HIS A 487 -11.25 -11.43 19.43
CA HIS A 487 -11.61 -12.84 19.59
C HIS A 487 -12.93 -13.03 20.33
N CYS A 488 -13.15 -12.29 21.41
CA CYS A 488 -14.37 -12.40 22.21
C CYS A 488 -15.61 -12.06 21.38
N VAL A 489 -15.61 -10.89 20.72
CA VAL A 489 -16.79 -10.43 19.97
C VAL A 489 -17.02 -11.24 18.70
N ALA A 490 -15.96 -11.72 18.03
CA ALA A 490 -16.10 -12.59 16.86
C ALA A 490 -16.59 -14.00 17.24
N CYS A 491 -16.10 -14.56 18.35
CA CYS A 491 -16.60 -15.83 18.88
C CYS A 491 -18.07 -15.70 19.27
N PHE A 492 -18.45 -14.62 19.97
CA PHE A 492 -19.83 -14.37 20.37
C PHE A 492 -20.77 -14.29 19.16
N LEU A 493 -20.42 -13.48 18.14
CA LEU A 493 -21.24 -13.35 16.93
C LEU A 493 -21.42 -14.67 16.16
N THR A 494 -20.35 -15.48 16.07
CA THR A 494 -20.32 -16.66 15.21
C THR A 494 -20.63 -17.93 16.01
N ARG A 495 -19.67 -18.87 16.07
CA ARG A 495 -19.84 -20.21 16.64
C ARG A 495 -20.09 -20.26 18.15
N GLY A 496 -19.87 -19.16 18.86
CA GLY A 496 -20.00 -19.09 20.31
C GLY A 496 -21.46 -18.97 20.74
N ASP A 497 -22.14 -17.92 20.29
CA ASP A 497 -23.41 -17.53 20.90
C ASP A 497 -24.52 -17.28 19.85
N LEU A 498 -24.30 -16.38 18.89
CA LEU A 498 -25.36 -15.91 18.00
C LEU A 498 -25.51 -16.70 16.70
N TYR A 499 -24.51 -17.51 16.33
CA TYR A 499 -24.48 -18.33 15.12
C TYR A 499 -24.73 -17.58 13.80
N VAL A 500 -24.38 -16.29 13.77
CA VAL A 500 -24.43 -15.42 12.58
C VAL A 500 -23.16 -15.60 11.74
N SER A 501 -23.28 -15.43 10.42
CA SER A 501 -22.13 -15.57 9.51
C SER A 501 -20.99 -14.61 9.87
N TRP A 502 -19.77 -15.13 9.79
CA TRP A 502 -18.55 -14.36 9.97
C TRP A 502 -18.40 -13.24 8.93
N GLU A 503 -19.08 -13.33 7.78
CA GLU A 503 -19.07 -12.29 6.74
C GLU A 503 -19.69 -10.98 7.26
N ARG A 504 -20.79 -11.06 8.03
CA ARG A 504 -21.44 -9.88 8.65
C ARG A 504 -20.54 -9.19 9.67
N GLY A 505 -19.83 -9.99 10.47
CA GLY A 505 -18.83 -9.51 11.41
C GLY A 505 -17.63 -8.87 10.70
N ARG A 506 -17.16 -9.51 9.63
CA ARG A 506 -16.10 -9.01 8.76
C ARG A 506 -16.46 -7.65 8.19
N ASP A 507 -17.66 -7.49 7.64
CA ASP A 507 -18.13 -6.22 7.05
C ASP A 507 -18.17 -5.09 8.10
N THR A 508 -18.61 -5.41 9.33
CA THR A 508 -18.62 -4.47 10.44
C THR A 508 -17.21 -4.00 10.81
N PHE A 509 -16.27 -4.94 10.91
CA PHE A 509 -14.86 -4.65 11.19
C PHE A 509 -14.21 -3.91 10.02
N ASP A 510 -14.53 -4.29 8.79
CA ASP A 510 -14.12 -3.61 7.56
C ASP A 510 -14.67 -2.19 7.52
N ARG A 511 -15.78 -1.85 8.16
CA ARG A 511 -16.27 -0.47 8.24
C ARG A 511 -15.62 0.33 9.37
N LEU A 512 -15.48 -0.25 10.56
CA LEU A 512 -15.15 0.47 11.79
C LEU A 512 -13.65 0.49 12.15
N LEU A 513 -12.89 -0.55 11.80
CA LEU A 513 -11.48 -0.62 12.20
C LEU A 513 -10.62 0.39 11.41
N ILE A 514 -9.81 1.19 12.11
CA ILE A 514 -8.78 2.01 11.46
C ILE A 514 -7.66 1.15 10.86
N ASP A 515 -7.46 -0.06 11.40
CA ASP A 515 -6.57 -1.09 10.84
C ASP A 515 -7.30 -2.17 10.04
N GLY A 516 -8.51 -1.87 9.54
CA GLY A 516 -9.30 -2.74 8.69
C GLY A 516 -8.56 -3.06 7.39
N ASP A 517 -7.90 -4.21 7.37
CA ASP A 517 -7.12 -4.77 6.27
C ASP A 517 -7.90 -5.97 5.70
N PRO A 518 -8.37 -5.93 4.44
CA PRO A 518 -9.23 -6.98 3.89
C PRO A 518 -8.67 -8.40 4.00
N SER A 519 -7.36 -8.57 3.80
CA SER A 519 -6.68 -9.87 3.87
C SER A 519 -6.64 -10.37 5.31
N ILE A 520 -6.16 -9.53 6.23
CA ILE A 520 -6.01 -9.90 7.64
C ILE A 520 -7.38 -10.07 8.31
N ASN A 521 -8.32 -9.17 8.04
CA ASN A 521 -9.66 -9.18 8.63
C ASN A 521 -10.40 -10.46 8.23
N SER A 522 -10.49 -10.75 6.93
CA SER A 522 -11.13 -11.98 6.43
C SER A 522 -10.49 -13.23 7.02
N ALA A 523 -9.15 -13.29 7.06
CA ALA A 523 -8.45 -14.45 7.60
C ALA A 523 -8.72 -14.67 9.09
N ASN A 524 -8.77 -13.61 9.90
CA ASN A 524 -9.07 -13.72 11.32
C ASN A 524 -10.54 -14.09 11.58
N TRP A 525 -11.48 -13.60 10.76
CA TRP A 525 -12.89 -14.02 10.85
C TRP A 525 -13.08 -15.49 10.46
N LEU A 526 -12.41 -15.95 9.42
CA LEU A 526 -12.34 -17.37 9.07
C LEU A 526 -11.75 -18.22 10.21
N TRP A 527 -10.69 -17.73 10.86
CA TRP A 527 -10.06 -18.39 12.00
C TRP A 527 -11.01 -18.49 13.20
N LEU A 528 -11.62 -17.38 13.61
CA LEU A 528 -12.39 -17.29 14.84
C LEU A 528 -13.73 -18.01 14.76
N SER A 529 -14.35 -18.01 13.58
CA SER A 529 -15.54 -18.81 13.27
C SER A 529 -15.25 -20.30 13.11
N ALA A 530 -13.97 -20.70 13.10
CA ALA A 530 -13.49 -22.05 12.79
C ALA A 530 -13.83 -22.52 11.36
N SER A 531 -14.02 -21.57 10.43
CA SER A 531 -14.30 -21.85 9.03
C SER A 531 -13.04 -22.22 8.23
N ALA A 532 -11.88 -21.67 8.59
CA ALA A 532 -10.57 -22.06 8.05
C ALA A 532 -9.44 -21.86 9.10
N PHE A 533 -8.27 -22.45 8.86
CA PHE A 533 -7.04 -22.38 9.68
C PHE A 533 -7.10 -22.95 11.11
N PHE A 534 -8.20 -22.72 11.82
CA PHE A 534 -8.47 -23.21 13.16
C PHE A 534 -9.74 -24.05 13.16
N HIS A 535 -9.70 -25.18 13.87
CA HIS A 535 -10.79 -26.16 13.80
C HIS A 535 -11.28 -26.64 15.18
N GLN A 536 -10.71 -26.14 16.28
CA GLN A 536 -11.14 -26.50 17.63
C GLN A 536 -12.33 -25.64 18.07
N PHE A 537 -13.48 -25.80 17.40
CA PHE A 537 -14.70 -25.02 17.62
C PHE A 537 -15.28 -25.15 19.05
N HIS A 538 -14.86 -26.15 19.83
CA HIS A 538 -15.25 -26.32 21.23
C HIS A 538 -14.61 -25.29 22.18
N ARG A 539 -13.54 -24.59 21.76
CA ARG A 539 -12.90 -23.53 22.55
C ARG A 539 -13.70 -22.23 22.44
N VAL A 540 -14.78 -22.11 23.19
CA VAL A 540 -15.66 -20.93 23.22
C VAL A 540 -15.20 -19.95 24.30
N TYR A 541 -15.13 -18.67 23.96
CA TYR A 541 -14.85 -17.60 24.92
C TYR A 541 -16.12 -17.25 25.69
N SER A 542 -16.07 -17.24 27.02
CA SER A 542 -17.21 -16.79 27.82
C SER A 542 -17.32 -15.26 27.78
N PRO A 543 -18.49 -14.69 27.45
CA PRO A 543 -18.73 -13.24 27.48
C PRO A 543 -18.75 -12.68 28.91
N ILE A 544 -18.75 -13.54 29.94
CA ILE A 544 -18.76 -13.15 31.36
C ILE A 544 -17.37 -13.32 31.97
N THR A 545 -16.81 -14.52 31.93
CA THR A 545 -15.61 -14.85 32.73
C THR A 545 -14.30 -14.40 32.09
N PHE A 546 -14.27 -14.21 30.75
CA PHE A 546 -13.02 -13.90 30.07
C PHE A 546 -12.46 -12.52 30.43
N GLY A 547 -13.28 -11.47 30.33
CA GLY A 547 -12.86 -10.11 30.73
C GLY A 547 -12.53 -10.03 32.22
N LYS A 548 -13.35 -10.67 33.07
CA LYS A 548 -13.20 -10.69 34.53
C LYS A 548 -11.86 -11.26 35.00
N LYS A 549 -11.24 -12.16 34.22
CA LYS A 549 -9.90 -12.69 34.49
C LYS A 549 -8.82 -11.61 34.50
N TYR A 550 -8.95 -10.60 33.64
CA TYR A 550 -7.96 -9.55 33.47
C TYR A 550 -8.34 -8.26 34.22
N ASP A 551 -9.64 -7.97 34.30
CA ASP A 551 -10.18 -6.76 34.91
C ASP A 551 -11.33 -7.09 35.87
N PRO A 552 -11.06 -7.68 37.05
CA PRO A 552 -12.11 -8.08 37.99
C PRO A 552 -12.97 -6.91 38.51
N HIS A 553 -12.48 -5.68 38.38
CA HIS A 553 -13.16 -4.44 38.78
C HIS A 553 -13.96 -3.79 37.64
N GLY A 554 -13.89 -4.36 36.43
CA GLY A 554 -14.60 -3.88 35.25
C GLY A 554 -14.26 -2.44 34.85
N LYS A 555 -13.03 -1.95 35.12
CA LYS A 555 -12.58 -0.60 34.72
C LYS A 555 -12.78 -0.33 33.23
N TYR A 556 -12.51 -1.33 32.40
CA TYR A 556 -12.74 -1.28 30.95
C TYR A 556 -14.22 -1.10 30.63
N ILE A 557 -15.10 -1.88 31.26
CA ILE A 557 -16.56 -1.78 31.09
C ILE A 557 -17.04 -0.39 31.52
N ARG A 558 -16.64 0.08 32.69
CA ARG A 558 -17.05 1.40 33.23
C ARG A 558 -16.63 2.56 32.33
N HIS A 559 -15.49 2.43 31.64
CA HIS A 559 -15.00 3.45 30.71
C HIS A 559 -15.83 3.51 29.43
N PHE A 560 -16.07 2.37 28.79
CA PHE A 560 -16.76 2.32 27.49
C PHE A 560 -18.29 2.27 27.59
N LEU A 561 -18.82 1.84 28.74
CA LEU A 561 -20.24 1.79 29.08
C LEU A 561 -20.50 2.61 30.35
N PRO A 562 -20.51 3.95 30.26
CA PRO A 562 -20.66 4.82 31.43
C PRO A 562 -22.00 4.64 32.15
N VAL A 563 -23.02 4.05 31.50
CA VAL A 563 -24.29 3.65 32.13
C VAL A 563 -24.11 2.58 33.23
N LEU A 564 -23.01 1.84 33.21
CA LEU A 564 -22.66 0.83 34.24
C LEU A 564 -21.58 1.32 35.21
N LYS A 565 -21.19 2.61 35.16
CA LYS A 565 -20.06 3.13 35.93
C LYS A 565 -20.16 2.94 37.45
N ASP A 566 -21.38 2.92 37.99
CA ASP A 566 -21.68 2.80 39.42
C ASP A 566 -22.17 1.39 39.82
N MET A 567 -22.26 0.46 38.86
CA MET A 567 -22.65 -0.94 39.13
C MET A 567 -21.56 -1.64 39.96
N PRO A 568 -21.86 -2.32 41.08
CA PRO A 568 -20.81 -2.97 41.89
C PRO A 568 -20.02 -4.05 41.12
N ASP A 569 -18.73 -4.21 41.43
CA ASP A 569 -17.82 -5.17 40.78
C ASP A 569 -18.39 -6.60 40.70
N LYS A 570 -19.13 -7.00 41.73
CA LYS A 570 -19.80 -8.32 41.78
C LYS A 570 -20.71 -8.56 40.57
N TYR A 571 -21.37 -7.53 40.07
CA TYR A 571 -22.41 -7.59 39.04
C TYR A 571 -22.00 -6.95 37.72
N ILE A 572 -20.84 -6.29 37.63
CA ILE A 572 -20.45 -5.51 36.44
C ILE A 572 -20.37 -6.34 35.14
N TYR A 573 -20.10 -7.64 35.24
CA TYR A 573 -20.06 -8.57 34.10
C TYR A 573 -21.41 -9.28 33.82
N GLU A 574 -22.36 -9.18 34.75
CA GLU A 574 -23.64 -9.88 34.71
C GLU A 574 -24.73 -9.03 35.42
N PRO A 575 -24.99 -7.79 34.96
CA PRO A 575 -25.81 -6.82 35.70
C PRO A 575 -27.25 -7.31 35.88
N TRP A 576 -27.72 -8.23 35.04
CA TRP A 576 -29.04 -8.87 35.19
C TRP A 576 -29.16 -9.75 36.45
N THR A 577 -28.06 -10.13 37.11
CA THR A 577 -28.07 -10.85 38.39
C THR A 577 -28.07 -9.92 39.61
N ALA A 578 -27.93 -8.60 39.39
CA ALA A 578 -28.03 -7.61 40.45
C ALA A 578 -29.48 -7.49 40.98
N PRO A 579 -29.71 -7.51 42.30
CA PRO A 579 -31.04 -7.25 42.86
C PRO A 579 -31.59 -5.88 42.44
N PRO A 580 -32.92 -5.69 42.33
CA PRO A 580 -33.52 -4.41 41.93
C PRO A 580 -33.04 -3.21 42.77
N ALA A 581 -32.83 -3.39 44.08
CA ALA A 581 -32.30 -2.34 44.95
C ALA A 581 -30.86 -1.93 44.59
N VAL A 582 -30.03 -2.88 44.14
CA VAL A 582 -28.65 -2.61 43.69
C VAL A 582 -28.67 -1.89 42.33
N GLN A 583 -29.54 -2.30 41.42
CA GLN A 583 -29.73 -1.63 40.13
C GLN A 583 -30.19 -0.17 40.30
N ALA A 584 -31.15 0.07 41.19
CA ALA A 584 -31.61 1.41 41.54
C ALA A 584 -30.49 2.27 42.16
N ALA A 585 -29.72 1.71 43.10
CA ALA A 585 -28.59 2.41 43.72
C ALA A 585 -27.48 2.76 42.71
N ALA A 586 -27.23 1.88 41.74
CA ALA A 586 -26.30 2.08 40.63
C ALA A 586 -26.86 2.96 39.50
N LYS A 587 -28.13 3.40 39.60
CA LYS A 587 -28.84 4.19 38.58
C LYS A 587 -28.82 3.52 37.19
N CYS A 588 -28.95 2.20 37.17
CA CYS A 588 -28.93 1.40 35.95
C CYS A 588 -29.87 0.20 36.12
N ILE A 589 -31.10 0.35 35.62
CA ILE A 589 -32.14 -0.68 35.62
C ILE A 589 -32.02 -1.50 34.34
N VAL A 590 -31.76 -2.80 34.50
CA VAL A 590 -31.62 -3.74 33.38
C VAL A 590 -32.97 -3.98 32.70
N GLY A 591 -33.00 -3.80 31.38
CA GLY A 591 -34.19 -3.77 30.54
C GLY A 591 -34.75 -2.36 30.31
N THR A 592 -34.17 -1.33 30.94
CA THR A 592 -34.53 0.09 30.71
C THR A 592 -33.29 0.89 30.32
N ASP A 593 -32.32 1.01 31.22
CA ASP A 593 -31.09 1.81 31.00
C ASP A 593 -30.00 1.01 30.29
N TYR A 594 -29.98 -0.32 30.50
CA TYR A 594 -29.06 -1.25 29.87
C TYR A 594 -29.81 -2.53 29.46
N PRO A 595 -29.61 -3.10 28.26
CA PRO A 595 -30.40 -4.23 27.79
C PRO A 595 -30.22 -5.51 28.63
N ARG A 596 -31.25 -6.36 28.61
CA ARG A 596 -31.16 -7.75 29.10
C ARG A 596 -30.27 -8.57 28.16
N PRO A 597 -29.59 -9.64 28.65
CA PRO A 597 -28.82 -10.52 27.79
C PRO A 597 -29.72 -11.12 26.70
N ILE A 598 -29.35 -10.95 25.44
CA ILE A 598 -30.15 -11.38 24.28
C ILE A 598 -30.22 -12.91 24.13
N VAL A 599 -29.34 -13.65 24.80
CA VAL A 599 -29.27 -15.10 24.81
C VAL A 599 -28.78 -15.60 26.18
N ASP A 600 -29.08 -16.84 26.53
CA ASP A 600 -28.40 -17.56 27.62
C ASP A 600 -27.15 -18.25 27.07
N HIS A 601 -25.96 -17.72 27.41
CA HIS A 601 -24.67 -18.23 26.95
C HIS A 601 -24.49 -19.74 27.14
N ALA A 602 -24.88 -20.28 28.30
CA ALA A 602 -24.66 -21.68 28.62
C ALA A 602 -25.54 -22.58 27.74
N ALA A 603 -26.78 -22.17 27.48
CA ALA A 603 -27.68 -22.89 26.57
C ALA A 603 -27.21 -22.81 25.12
N VAL A 604 -26.97 -21.59 24.59
CA VAL A 604 -26.67 -21.41 23.16
C VAL A 604 -25.30 -21.94 22.77
N SER A 605 -24.28 -21.80 23.62
CA SER A 605 -22.94 -22.33 23.30
C SER A 605 -22.92 -23.86 23.20
N ARG A 606 -23.71 -24.57 24.01
CA ARG A 606 -23.89 -26.02 23.89
C ARG A 606 -24.61 -26.39 22.60
N ALA A 607 -25.71 -25.70 22.28
CA ALA A 607 -26.46 -25.95 21.06
C ALA A 607 -25.60 -25.70 19.81
N ASN A 608 -24.89 -24.57 19.76
CA ASN A 608 -24.01 -24.20 18.67
C ASN A 608 -22.84 -25.19 18.50
N MET A 609 -22.34 -25.78 19.59
CA MET A 609 -21.31 -26.82 19.53
C MET A 609 -21.80 -28.07 18.78
N VAL A 610 -23.06 -28.46 18.96
CA VAL A 610 -23.70 -29.55 18.20
C VAL A 610 -23.82 -29.15 16.73
N ARG A 611 -24.34 -27.95 16.45
CA ARG A 611 -24.47 -27.44 15.07
C ARG A 611 -23.14 -27.39 14.33
N MET A 612 -22.07 -26.95 14.98
CA MET A 612 -20.71 -26.96 14.42
C MET A 612 -20.23 -28.39 14.14
N LYS A 613 -20.48 -29.33 15.05
CA LYS A 613 -20.12 -30.75 14.85
C LYS A 613 -20.83 -31.32 13.62
N ASP A 614 -22.11 -31.01 13.45
CA ASP A 614 -22.92 -31.47 12.33
C ASP A 614 -22.46 -30.84 11.00
N ALA A 615 -22.19 -29.54 10.98
CA ALA A 615 -21.63 -28.85 9.82
C ALA A 615 -20.26 -29.44 9.40
N TYR A 616 -19.41 -29.79 10.37
CA TYR A 616 -18.14 -30.47 10.12
C TYR A 616 -18.32 -31.89 9.58
N ALA A 617 -19.35 -32.62 10.03
CA ALA A 617 -19.67 -33.94 9.50
C ALA A 617 -20.19 -33.83 8.05
N ALA A 618 -21.11 -32.93 7.77
CA ALA A 618 -21.66 -32.68 6.44
C ALA A 618 -20.56 -32.27 5.43
N GLY A 619 -19.66 -31.37 5.83
CA GLY A 619 -18.54 -30.95 4.99
C GLY A 619 -17.60 -32.10 4.60
N ARG A 620 -17.31 -33.04 5.51
CA ARG A 620 -16.50 -34.23 5.19
C ARG A 620 -17.16 -35.12 4.15
N VAL A 621 -18.48 -35.31 4.25
CA VAL A 621 -19.25 -36.10 3.29
C VAL A 621 -19.28 -35.42 1.91
N ALA A 622 -19.45 -34.11 1.86
CA ALA A 622 -19.42 -33.34 0.61
C ALA A 622 -18.04 -33.41 -0.07
N SER A 623 -16.95 -33.21 0.68
CA SER A 623 -15.59 -33.35 0.16
C SER A 623 -15.30 -34.76 -0.35
N ALA A 624 -15.72 -35.80 0.38
CA ALA A 624 -15.56 -37.19 -0.07
C ALA A 624 -16.32 -37.47 -1.38
N LYS A 625 -17.56 -36.98 -1.51
CA LYS A 625 -18.34 -37.11 -2.75
C LYS A 625 -17.70 -36.37 -3.93
N ALA A 626 -17.14 -35.17 -3.70
CA ALA A 626 -16.44 -34.40 -4.73
C ALA A 626 -15.17 -35.10 -5.23
N VAL A 627 -14.38 -35.70 -4.32
CA VAL A 627 -13.20 -36.51 -4.68
C VAL A 627 -13.60 -37.74 -5.50
N ILE A 628 -14.67 -38.44 -5.12
CA ILE A 628 -15.19 -39.59 -5.86
C ILE A 628 -15.71 -39.17 -7.25
N ALA A 629 -16.39 -38.03 -7.36
CA ALA A 629 -16.88 -37.50 -8.63
C ALA A 629 -15.75 -37.02 -9.56
N GLY A 630 -14.68 -36.44 -9.00
CA GLY A 630 -13.48 -36.05 -9.72
C GLY A 630 -12.65 -37.25 -10.21
N ALA A 631 -12.55 -38.32 -9.40
CA ALA A 631 -11.88 -39.57 -9.78
C ALA A 631 -12.60 -40.31 -10.91
N LYS A 632 -13.93 -40.19 -11.02
CA LYS A 632 -14.72 -40.74 -12.14
C LYS A 632 -14.59 -39.95 -13.45
N ARG A 633 -13.93 -38.79 -13.44
CA ARG A 633 -13.75 -37.91 -14.62
C ARG A 633 -12.32 -37.90 -15.19
N ALA A 634 -11.42 -38.78 -14.73
CA ALA A 634 -10.14 -38.99 -15.40
C ALA A 634 -10.34 -39.78 -16.71
N PRO A 635 -9.69 -39.39 -17.84
CA PRO A 635 -10.01 -39.95 -19.15
C PRO A 635 -9.42 -41.36 -19.32
N VAL A 636 -10.28 -42.32 -19.62
CA VAL A 636 -9.91 -43.51 -20.40
C VAL A 636 -9.76 -43.04 -21.85
N GLY A 637 -8.52 -42.93 -22.34
CA GLY A 637 -8.28 -42.45 -23.70
C GLY A 637 -6.80 -42.37 -24.08
N GLY A 638 -6.16 -43.52 -24.25
CA GLY A 638 -4.88 -43.65 -24.95
C GLY A 638 -5.12 -44.13 -26.38
N ALA A 639 -4.74 -43.29 -27.34
CA ALA A 639 -5.11 -43.32 -28.74
C ALA A 639 -4.62 -44.53 -29.55
N ALA A 640 -5.42 -44.89 -30.56
CA ALA A 640 -5.00 -45.67 -31.72
C ALA A 640 -3.97 -44.89 -32.55
N GLY A 641 -2.82 -45.52 -32.83
CA GLY A 641 -1.81 -45.03 -33.76
C GLY A 641 -1.58 -46.06 -34.87
N GLY A 642 -2.00 -45.74 -36.10
CA GLY A 642 -1.64 -46.47 -37.31
C GLY A 642 -0.22 -46.12 -37.80
N PRO A 643 0.39 -46.95 -38.68
CA PRO A 643 1.85 -47.07 -38.80
C PRO A 643 2.44 -46.20 -39.93
N ALA A 644 3.66 -45.68 -39.71
CA ALA A 644 4.53 -45.21 -40.79
C ALA A 644 6.03 -45.34 -40.43
N LEU A 645 6.64 -46.36 -41.04
CA LEU A 645 7.98 -46.42 -41.64
C LEU A 645 9.17 -45.70 -40.97
N LYS A 646 10.04 -46.52 -40.36
CA LYS A 646 11.48 -46.25 -40.22
C LYS A 646 12.19 -46.46 -41.57
N ARG A 647 12.99 -45.47 -42.01
CA ARG A 647 14.20 -45.71 -42.80
C ARG A 647 15.39 -45.07 -42.08
N ALA A 648 16.44 -45.86 -41.99
CA ALA A 648 17.68 -45.59 -41.28
C ALA A 648 18.52 -44.49 -41.94
N ARG A 649 19.10 -43.60 -41.13
CA ARG A 649 20.54 -43.46 -40.89
C ARG A 649 20.78 -42.52 -39.72
#